data_AF-A0A3D3JHR2-F1
#
_entry.id   AF-A0A3D3JHR2-F1
#
_cell.length_a   1.000
_cell.length_b   1.000
_cell.length_c   1.000
_cell.angle_alpha   90.00
_cell.angle_beta   90.00
_cell.angle_gamma   90.00
#
_symmetry.space_group_name_H-M   'P 1'
#
loop_
_entity.id
_entity.type
_entity.pdbx_description
1 polymer ?
#
loop_
_entity_poly.entity_id
_entity_poly.type
_entity_poly.pdbx_seq_one_letter_code
_entity_poly.pdbx_strand_id
1 'polypeptide(L)'
;MPLTLLTFLLLCCVRTSWSQQLTLFNVNTTSWPTVTANYVAFSDLGERLADLTERDFRVVENTVDGGQTDLTSTVRHSCVTTSDAGSVTVMLIIDESQSMSDVLPGGTRRIDYVKAALRAFVERLVWNGETSVAIIGFSGKSRTVCDWQTSPGPVLAAIDRIQPLTATNYEVAFDSDPNVFDMMQTRSPSIPKVAFFITDGEPNPEIKDREQFTESVINRARAQGIRFYSVTLLVRRTDPSIAALCTATGGRSIVAEEAELVNLVSVLALETTSSTLCSITWVSPMVCTDIARQRTAVVQLRRGRQPDARVSYVTPPASVYDVRVDKQTLVCGDPPANGTSTATVRLTAGNSEVRIQSALISSPDHFRLENFAPFTLRAGESRTLTIRFTQGAQRIIRQGVLSFVGSPTCLPSVALIGGGGSVVVVTPNGDEVLSTCDTTTITWTGVPAFQPVDIEFSCDNGPFIPLAQNVTGSSYSWVPDRGCASGRIRVRTRPEERFQWARRLGGPGTEDVGAVAAVADGSRVFVGGWHVGQTEIGTATSNAPFNASDGYVAEFAADGTITNVTFLRGVPGSNERVVSLRTDRSDNLYIAGYIEGESTFGDRRITMPETDRRVGFLEKLSPEGTLIWRYTVTGNGFDDADVDLTTLDLRDDAAGRQEVVIIGTGLNTIAVRSTQGVIQDEVRTNPFIRIPWSVTIGADDRPRLQAGTDAARPSADDPRDTRDALGFRYITTSYQGRYNVPVIPPVSLENRGLRDVAVVKSALGIETEDVS
;
A
#
# COMPACT_ATOMS: atom_id res chain seq x y z
N MET A 1 84.29 3.62 19.09
CA MET A 1 85.11 2.65 18.34
C MET A 1 84.25 1.44 18.04
N PRO A 2 84.32 0.81 16.85
CA PRO A 2 84.07 1.39 15.51
C PRO A 2 83.15 0.45 14.67
N LEU A 3 82.56 0.85 13.53
CA LEU A 3 83.01 0.56 12.14
C LEU A 3 81.96 1.22 11.20
N THR A 4 82.27 2.26 10.42
CA THR A 4 82.65 2.23 8.98
C THR A 4 81.88 1.21 8.11
N LEU A 5 81.10 1.66 7.11
CA LEU A 5 81.40 1.44 5.67
C LEU A 5 80.37 2.04 4.71
N LEU A 6 80.91 2.70 3.67
CA LEU A 6 80.52 2.66 2.25
C LEU A 6 79.11 3.09 1.81
N THR A 7 79.06 4.33 1.34
CA THR A 7 78.22 4.81 0.25
C THR A 7 78.42 3.96 -1.02
N PHE A 8 77.39 3.23 -1.44
CA PHE A 8 77.26 2.69 -2.81
C PHE A 8 76.09 3.41 -3.49
N LEU A 9 76.44 4.23 -4.48
CA LEU A 9 75.49 4.95 -5.34
C LEU A 9 74.87 3.92 -6.30
N LEU A 10 73.70 3.38 -5.94
CA LEU A 10 72.91 2.55 -6.85
C LEU A 10 72.16 3.48 -7.82
N LEU A 11 72.58 3.50 -9.09
CA LEU A 11 71.77 4.01 -10.19
C LEU A 11 70.50 3.14 -10.27
N CYS A 12 69.43 3.54 -9.58
CA CYS A 12 68.09 3.04 -9.87
C CYS A 12 67.66 3.61 -11.22
N CYS A 13 67.97 2.89 -12.30
CA CYS A 13 67.15 2.97 -13.51
C CYS A 13 65.74 2.53 -13.12
N VAL A 14 64.85 3.50 -12.85
CA VAL A 14 63.41 3.27 -12.79
C VAL A 14 62.99 2.84 -14.18
N ARG A 15 63.04 1.53 -14.47
CA ARG A 15 62.32 0.96 -15.60
C ARG A 15 60.86 1.03 -15.23
N THR A 16 60.12 1.95 -15.83
CA THR A 16 58.66 1.90 -15.85
C THR A 16 58.27 0.58 -16.51
N SER A 17 57.82 -0.40 -15.71
CA SER A 17 57.31 -1.65 -16.24
C SER A 17 55.93 -1.39 -16.84
N TRP A 18 55.83 -1.40 -18.16
CA TRP A 18 54.54 -1.37 -18.84
C TRP A 18 53.84 -2.71 -18.62
N SER A 19 52.64 -2.68 -18.04
CA SER A 19 51.77 -3.86 -17.97
C SER A 19 50.94 -3.95 -19.24
N GLN A 20 50.62 -5.16 -19.71
CA GLN A 20 49.61 -5.36 -20.74
C GLN A 20 48.30 -4.68 -20.30
N GLN A 21 47.63 -3.98 -21.23
CA GLN A 21 46.46 -3.15 -20.94
C GLN A 21 45.31 -3.45 -21.91
N LEU A 22 44.09 -3.43 -21.38
CA LEU A 22 42.84 -3.35 -22.15
C LEU A 22 42.06 -2.15 -21.61
N THR A 23 41.56 -1.30 -22.50
CA THR A 23 40.73 -0.15 -22.16
C THR A 23 39.48 -0.16 -23.03
N LEU A 24 38.32 0.03 -22.41
CA LEU A 24 37.03 0.19 -23.08
C LEU A 24 36.60 1.65 -23.00
N PHE A 25 35.89 2.12 -24.03
CA PHE A 25 35.35 3.47 -24.09
C PHE A 25 34.18 3.54 -25.07
N ASN A 26 33.48 4.69 -25.09
CA ASN A 26 32.36 4.93 -26.01
C ASN A 26 31.27 3.86 -25.97
N VAL A 27 30.86 3.47 -24.76
CA VAL A 27 29.77 2.49 -24.60
C VAL A 27 28.45 3.09 -25.08
N ASN A 28 27.78 2.37 -25.96
CA ASN A 28 26.53 2.78 -26.57
C ASN A 28 25.46 1.71 -26.34
N THR A 29 24.30 2.15 -25.83
CA THR A 29 23.14 1.30 -25.50
C THR A 29 21.90 1.63 -26.34
N THR A 30 22.00 2.50 -27.35
CA THR A 30 20.85 2.97 -28.15
C THR A 30 20.26 1.89 -29.06
N SER A 31 21.05 0.91 -29.49
CA SER A 31 20.62 -0.24 -30.30
C SER A 31 20.19 -1.44 -29.45
N TRP A 32 19.39 -1.20 -28.41
CA TRP A 32 18.92 -2.22 -27.47
C TRP A 32 18.28 -3.44 -28.19
N PRO A 33 18.62 -4.69 -27.83
CA PRO A 33 19.40 -5.13 -26.66
C PRO A 33 20.93 -5.21 -26.86
N THR A 34 21.44 -4.70 -27.98
CA THR A 34 22.88 -4.74 -28.27
C THR A 34 23.58 -3.56 -27.62
N VAL A 35 24.61 -3.86 -26.83
CA VAL A 35 25.54 -2.88 -26.27
C VAL A 35 26.83 -2.94 -27.07
N THR A 36 27.37 -1.78 -27.43
CA THR A 36 28.61 -1.65 -28.19
C THR A 36 29.63 -0.89 -27.35
N ALA A 37 30.88 -1.36 -27.29
CA ALA A 37 31.99 -0.63 -26.70
C ALA A 37 33.20 -0.65 -27.63
N ASN A 38 33.86 0.49 -27.76
CA ASN A 38 35.14 0.57 -28.44
C ASN A 38 36.25 0.16 -27.48
N TYR A 39 37.35 -0.36 -28.02
CA TYR A 39 38.48 -0.77 -27.18
C TYR A 39 39.84 -0.49 -27.80
N VAL A 40 40.83 -0.32 -26.94
CA VAL A 40 42.26 -0.37 -27.29
C VAL A 40 42.94 -1.39 -26.39
N ALA A 41 43.84 -2.18 -26.96
CA ALA A 41 44.61 -3.18 -26.22
C ALA A 41 46.10 -3.08 -26.58
N PHE A 42 46.95 -3.10 -25.54
CA PHE A 42 48.41 -2.99 -25.66
C PHE A 42 49.09 -4.18 -25.00
N SER A 43 50.19 -4.65 -25.57
CA SER A 43 51.08 -5.66 -24.99
C SER A 43 51.85 -5.11 -23.79
N ASP A 44 52.54 -5.98 -23.07
CA ASP A 44 53.50 -5.64 -22.02
C ASP A 44 54.73 -4.85 -22.53
N LEU A 45 54.94 -4.82 -23.85
CA LEU A 45 55.96 -4.01 -24.51
C LEU A 45 55.42 -2.64 -24.97
N GLY A 46 54.14 -2.33 -24.70
CA GLY A 46 53.50 -1.08 -25.12
C GLY A 46 53.07 -1.05 -26.60
N GLU A 47 53.17 -2.18 -27.30
CA GLU A 47 52.74 -2.31 -28.70
C GLU A 47 51.24 -2.64 -28.79
N ARG A 48 50.55 -2.13 -29.81
CA ARG A 48 49.12 -2.41 -29.99
C ARG A 48 48.92 -3.90 -30.34
N LEU A 49 48.00 -4.56 -29.65
CA LEU A 49 47.59 -5.91 -29.99
C LEU A 49 46.67 -5.87 -31.23
N ALA A 50 47.22 -6.34 -32.36
CA ALA A 50 46.49 -6.55 -33.60
C ALA A 50 45.80 -7.93 -33.64
N ASP A 51 44.89 -8.12 -34.61
CA ASP A 51 44.24 -9.41 -34.92
C ASP A 51 43.54 -10.07 -33.73
N LEU A 52 42.90 -9.26 -32.89
CA LEU A 52 41.98 -9.74 -31.87
C LEU A 52 40.66 -10.14 -32.53
N THR A 53 40.01 -11.14 -31.97
CA THR A 53 38.70 -11.65 -32.40
C THR A 53 37.77 -11.75 -31.19
N GLU A 54 36.48 -11.99 -31.42
CA GLU A 54 35.50 -12.22 -30.35
C GLU A 54 35.90 -13.34 -29.34
N ARG A 55 36.72 -14.32 -29.75
CA ARG A 55 37.22 -15.38 -28.88
C ARG A 55 38.24 -14.90 -27.85
N ASP A 56 38.87 -13.76 -28.12
CA ASP A 56 39.83 -13.14 -27.22
C ASP A 56 39.16 -12.35 -26.10
N PHE A 57 37.82 -12.30 -26.03
CA PHE A 57 37.10 -11.53 -25.01
C PHE A 57 36.16 -12.41 -24.19
N ARG A 58 36.13 -12.16 -22.88
CA ARG A 58 35.07 -12.62 -21.98
C ARG A 58 34.33 -11.40 -21.47
N VAL A 59 33.01 -11.39 -21.55
CA VAL A 59 32.20 -10.26 -21.05
C VAL A 59 31.30 -10.77 -19.94
N VAL A 60 31.43 -10.20 -18.75
CA VAL A 60 30.52 -10.42 -17.62
C VAL A 60 29.87 -9.10 -17.27
N GLU A 61 28.55 -9.08 -17.21
CA GLU A 61 27.79 -7.90 -16.82
C GLU A 61 27.27 -8.08 -15.40
N ASN A 62 27.49 -7.07 -14.56
CA ASN A 62 26.99 -7.00 -13.20
C ASN A 62 25.98 -5.85 -13.07
N THR A 63 24.84 -6.11 -12.44
CA THR A 63 23.82 -5.11 -12.12
C THR A 63 24.03 -4.61 -10.68
N VAL A 64 23.57 -3.39 -10.37
CA VAL A 64 23.73 -2.77 -9.04
C VAL A 64 23.04 -3.57 -7.92
N ASP A 65 21.98 -4.31 -8.24
CA ASP A 65 21.26 -5.20 -7.31
C ASP A 65 21.93 -6.58 -7.13
N GLY A 66 23.15 -6.77 -7.64
CA GLY A 66 23.96 -7.97 -7.42
C GLY A 66 23.75 -9.09 -8.43
N GLY A 67 22.97 -8.88 -9.49
CA GLY A 67 22.86 -9.81 -10.61
C GLY A 67 24.16 -9.88 -11.41
N GLN A 68 24.57 -11.08 -11.80
CA GLN A 68 25.77 -11.32 -12.61
C GLN A 68 25.45 -12.27 -13.76
N THR A 69 25.77 -11.88 -14.99
CA THR A 69 25.53 -12.69 -16.19
C THR A 69 26.79 -12.76 -17.06
N ASP A 70 27.19 -13.97 -17.46
CA ASP A 70 28.26 -14.17 -18.45
C ASP A 70 27.67 -14.06 -19.86
N LEU A 71 28.09 -13.05 -20.60
CA LEU A 71 27.58 -12.70 -21.93
C LEU A 71 28.55 -13.09 -23.04
N THR A 72 29.61 -13.84 -22.73
CA THR A 72 30.68 -14.19 -23.67
C THR A 72 30.17 -14.83 -24.96
N SER A 73 29.10 -15.62 -24.91
CA SER A 73 28.51 -16.27 -26.11
C SER A 73 27.83 -15.29 -27.07
N THR A 74 27.46 -14.10 -26.61
CA THR A 74 26.82 -13.06 -27.43
C THR A 74 27.80 -12.06 -27.98
N VAL A 75 29.08 -12.18 -27.60
CA VAL A 75 30.13 -11.25 -28.03
C VAL A 75 30.31 -11.34 -29.53
N ARG A 76 30.36 -10.19 -30.18
CA ARG A 76 30.85 -10.03 -31.55
C ARG A 76 31.95 -9.00 -31.56
N HIS A 77 32.84 -9.12 -32.53
CA HIS A 77 33.98 -8.22 -32.69
C HIS A 77 33.98 -7.62 -34.10
N SER A 78 34.30 -6.34 -34.19
CA SER A 78 34.43 -5.63 -35.46
C SER A 78 35.55 -4.60 -35.37
N CYS A 79 36.35 -4.49 -36.43
CA CYS A 79 37.31 -3.41 -36.58
C CYS A 79 37.05 -2.73 -37.91
N VAL A 80 36.85 -1.41 -37.86
CA VAL A 80 36.74 -0.60 -39.07
C VAL A 80 38.05 0.15 -39.23
N THR A 81 38.81 -0.20 -40.28
CA THR A 81 39.89 0.65 -40.80
C THR A 81 39.25 1.75 -41.62
N THR A 82 39.27 2.99 -41.14
CA THR A 82 38.86 4.14 -41.93
C THR A 82 39.94 4.43 -42.97
N SER A 83 39.93 3.70 -44.08
CA SER A 83 40.55 4.13 -45.33
C SER A 83 39.48 4.87 -46.13
N ASP A 84 39.73 6.15 -46.37
CA ASP A 84 38.94 7.12 -47.15
C ASP A 84 37.90 7.97 -46.38
N ALA A 85 38.26 9.26 -46.23
CA ALA A 85 37.51 10.41 -45.69
C ALA A 85 37.16 10.38 -44.19
N GLY A 86 38.17 10.24 -43.32
CA GLY A 86 38.03 10.25 -41.86
C GLY A 86 37.59 11.59 -41.26
N SER A 87 36.33 11.67 -40.82
CA SER A 87 35.84 12.70 -39.91
C SER A 87 36.62 12.62 -38.59
N VAL A 88 36.99 13.76 -38.01
CA VAL A 88 37.72 13.81 -36.73
C VAL A 88 37.22 14.97 -35.85
N THR A 89 37.14 14.73 -34.55
CA THR A 89 36.92 15.77 -33.54
C THR A 89 38.27 16.20 -32.99
N VAL A 90 38.66 17.46 -33.20
CA VAL A 90 39.96 18.01 -32.79
C VAL A 90 39.79 19.12 -31.76
N MET A 91 40.44 18.97 -30.61
CA MET A 91 40.64 20.05 -29.64
C MET A 91 42.08 20.58 -29.76
N LEU A 92 42.21 21.87 -30.00
CA LEU A 92 43.50 22.56 -29.92
C LEU A 92 43.60 23.25 -28.56
N ILE A 93 44.52 22.79 -27.72
CA ILE A 93 44.80 23.34 -26.39
C ILE A 93 46.09 24.16 -26.51
N ILE A 94 45.96 25.48 -26.43
CA ILE A 94 47.02 26.41 -26.79
C ILE A 94 47.45 27.19 -25.57
N ASP A 95 48.75 27.13 -25.29
CA ASP A 95 49.40 27.98 -24.32
C ASP A 95 49.40 29.44 -24.79
N GLU A 96 48.75 30.29 -24.02
CA GLU A 96 48.69 31.74 -24.19
C GLU A 96 49.48 32.45 -23.09
N SER A 97 50.45 31.82 -22.44
CA SER A 97 51.24 32.46 -21.39
C SER A 97 52.17 33.55 -21.91
N GLN A 98 52.68 34.39 -21.01
CA GLN A 98 53.58 35.49 -21.36
C GLN A 98 54.87 35.01 -22.06
N SER A 99 55.40 33.83 -21.72
CA SER A 99 56.60 33.27 -22.36
C SER A 99 56.40 32.89 -23.84
N MET A 100 55.15 32.78 -24.29
CA MET A 100 54.82 32.64 -25.71
C MET A 100 55.02 33.94 -26.52
N SER A 101 55.28 35.08 -25.84
CA SER A 101 55.64 36.35 -26.48
C SER A 101 57.13 36.48 -26.83
N ASP A 102 57.97 35.54 -26.38
CA ASP A 102 59.41 35.56 -26.61
C ASP A 102 59.75 35.57 -28.12
N VAL A 103 60.67 36.46 -28.50
CA VAL A 103 61.23 36.53 -29.86
C VAL A 103 62.34 35.50 -29.97
N LEU A 104 62.19 34.59 -30.92
CA LEU A 104 63.14 33.51 -31.16
C LEU A 104 64.36 34.00 -31.97
N PRO A 105 65.51 33.29 -31.95
CA PRO A 105 66.68 33.54 -32.78
C PRO A 105 66.39 33.94 -34.24
N GLY A 106 65.35 33.39 -34.87
CA GLY A 106 64.86 33.77 -36.20
C GLY A 106 64.08 35.10 -36.31
N GLY A 107 63.97 35.91 -35.24
CA GLY A 107 63.33 37.23 -35.22
C GLY A 107 61.80 37.23 -35.15
N THR A 108 61.16 36.05 -35.06
CA THR A 108 59.70 35.88 -34.98
C THR A 108 59.29 35.42 -33.58
N ARG A 109 58.13 35.85 -33.07
CA ARG A 109 57.64 35.45 -31.74
C ARG A 109 57.17 33.99 -31.74
N ARG A 110 57.35 33.26 -30.63
CA ARG A 110 56.85 31.86 -30.46
C ARG A 110 55.40 31.71 -30.89
N ILE A 111 54.53 32.60 -30.41
CA ILE A 111 53.09 32.53 -30.71
C ILE A 111 52.79 32.67 -32.21
N ASP A 112 53.60 33.42 -32.96
CA ASP A 112 53.39 33.60 -34.39
C ASP A 112 53.75 32.33 -35.18
N TYR A 113 54.74 31.55 -34.71
CA TYR A 113 55.02 30.21 -35.24
C TYR A 113 53.89 29.22 -34.96
N VAL A 114 53.32 29.23 -33.74
CA VAL A 114 52.17 28.40 -33.38
C VAL A 114 50.98 28.73 -34.29
N LYS A 115 50.67 30.01 -34.50
CA LYS A 115 49.61 30.44 -35.41
C LYS A 115 49.84 29.93 -36.84
N ALA A 116 51.07 30.04 -37.35
CA ALA A 116 51.39 29.55 -38.70
C ALA A 116 51.19 28.02 -38.82
N ALA A 117 51.66 27.25 -37.84
CA ALA A 117 51.51 25.79 -37.81
C ALA A 117 50.03 25.37 -37.70
N LEU A 118 49.25 26.05 -36.85
CA LEU A 118 47.83 25.79 -36.68
C LEU A 118 47.00 26.13 -37.93
N ARG A 119 47.32 27.23 -38.62
CA ARG A 119 46.69 27.55 -39.91
C ARG A 119 46.97 26.45 -40.94
N ALA A 120 48.22 26.06 -41.09
CA ALA A 120 48.63 24.99 -42.01
C ALA A 120 48.02 23.62 -41.66
N PHE A 121 47.68 23.39 -40.39
CA PHE A 121 46.93 22.21 -39.95
C PHE A 121 45.47 22.27 -40.36
N VAL A 122 44.78 23.35 -40.00
CA VAL A 122 43.35 23.58 -40.26
C VAL A 122 43.04 23.54 -41.77
N GLU A 123 43.93 24.08 -42.60
CA GLU A 123 43.82 24.08 -44.06
C GLU A 123 43.99 22.68 -44.69
N ARG A 124 44.67 21.75 -44.00
CA ARG A 124 44.89 20.37 -44.48
C ARG A 124 43.87 19.37 -43.95
N LEU A 125 43.03 19.75 -42.98
CA LEU A 125 41.96 18.89 -42.48
C LEU A 125 40.89 18.66 -43.54
N VAL A 126 40.32 17.46 -43.55
CA VAL A 126 39.15 17.13 -44.39
C VAL A 126 37.89 17.63 -43.69
N TRP A 127 37.25 18.64 -44.28
CA TRP A 127 36.00 19.24 -43.79
C TRP A 127 34.80 18.65 -44.54
N ASN A 128 34.09 17.72 -43.91
CA ASN A 128 32.96 16.98 -44.50
C ASN A 128 31.63 17.20 -43.76
N GLY A 129 31.57 18.17 -42.84
CA GLY A 129 30.41 18.45 -41.99
C GLY A 129 30.37 17.69 -40.67
N GLU A 130 31.14 16.59 -40.55
CA GLU A 130 31.28 15.82 -39.31
C GLU A 130 32.61 16.11 -38.58
N THR A 131 33.68 16.43 -39.33
CA THR A 131 34.91 16.99 -38.75
C THR A 131 34.59 18.25 -37.97
N SER A 132 35.02 18.29 -36.71
CA SER A 132 34.75 19.40 -35.80
C SER A 132 36.03 19.84 -35.09
N VAL A 133 36.27 21.14 -35.03
CA VAL A 133 37.46 21.72 -34.38
C VAL A 133 37.03 22.78 -33.38
N ALA A 134 37.61 22.73 -32.17
CA ALA A 134 37.50 23.76 -31.15
C ALA A 134 38.89 24.15 -30.65
N ILE A 135 38.98 25.35 -30.05
CA ILE A 135 40.22 25.90 -29.52
C ILE A 135 40.00 26.38 -28.08
N ILE A 136 40.78 25.80 -27.15
CA ILE A 136 40.94 26.29 -25.78
C ILE A 136 42.29 27.01 -25.70
N GLY A 137 42.28 28.24 -25.19
CA GLY A 137 43.47 28.98 -24.80
C GLY A 137 43.64 28.90 -23.28
N PHE A 138 44.85 28.68 -22.79
CA PHE A 138 45.13 28.67 -21.35
C PHE A 138 46.30 29.58 -20.99
N SER A 139 46.17 30.23 -19.83
CA SER A 139 47.25 30.95 -19.16
C SER A 139 47.11 30.77 -17.64
N GLY A 140 46.77 31.83 -16.88
CA GLY A 140 46.35 31.69 -15.48
C GLY A 140 44.93 31.12 -15.32
N LYS A 141 44.15 31.11 -16.41
CA LYS A 141 42.81 30.52 -16.54
C LYS A 141 42.63 29.94 -17.94
N SER A 142 41.68 29.05 -18.12
CA SER A 142 41.25 28.60 -19.45
C SER A 142 40.19 29.54 -20.03
N ARG A 143 40.08 29.57 -21.36
CA ARG A 143 39.00 30.25 -22.09
C ARG A 143 38.76 29.58 -23.43
N THR A 144 37.52 29.68 -23.91
CA THR A 144 37.17 29.26 -25.27
C THR A 144 37.62 30.34 -26.26
N VAL A 145 38.57 30.00 -27.12
CA VAL A 145 39.05 30.86 -28.22
C VAL A 145 38.15 30.67 -29.45
N CYS A 146 37.73 29.42 -29.68
CA CYS A 146 36.80 29.02 -30.72
C CYS A 146 35.96 27.85 -30.19
N ASP A 147 34.64 28.00 -30.16
CA ASP A 147 33.75 26.86 -29.90
C ASP A 147 33.67 25.97 -31.15
N TRP A 148 33.11 24.76 -31.03
CA TRP A 148 33.07 23.74 -32.07
C TRP A 148 32.60 24.28 -33.44
N GLN A 149 33.49 24.20 -34.43
CA GLN A 149 33.21 24.56 -35.82
C GLN A 149 33.33 23.33 -36.71
N THR A 150 32.49 23.27 -37.75
CA THR A 150 32.54 22.25 -38.81
C THR A 150 33.01 22.83 -40.15
N SER A 151 33.59 24.04 -40.13
CA SER A 151 34.22 24.69 -41.29
C SER A 151 35.50 25.44 -40.88
N PRO A 152 36.47 25.61 -41.79
CA PRO A 152 37.78 26.17 -41.45
C PRO A 152 37.76 27.68 -41.15
N GLY A 153 36.90 28.46 -41.81
CA GLY A 153 36.91 29.93 -41.74
C GLY A 153 36.86 30.51 -40.32
N PRO A 154 35.87 30.11 -39.48
CA PRO A 154 35.78 30.61 -38.11
C PRO A 154 36.93 30.15 -37.21
N VAL A 155 37.53 28.98 -37.49
CA VAL A 155 38.70 28.47 -36.77
C VAL A 155 39.94 29.29 -37.10
N LEU A 156 40.18 29.58 -38.39
CA LEU A 156 41.28 30.43 -38.85
C LEU A 156 41.17 31.85 -38.26
N ALA A 157 39.97 32.43 -38.28
CA ALA A 157 39.72 33.74 -37.66
C ALA A 157 39.96 33.72 -36.14
N ALA A 158 39.70 32.60 -35.48
CA ALA A 158 39.96 32.45 -34.05
C ALA A 158 41.46 32.32 -33.74
N ILE A 159 42.23 31.61 -34.58
CA ILE A 159 43.70 31.50 -34.48
C ILE A 159 44.34 32.90 -34.52
N ASP A 160 43.85 33.79 -35.38
CA ASP A 160 44.38 35.14 -35.53
C ASP A 160 44.27 35.97 -34.24
N ARG A 161 43.20 35.74 -33.48
CA ARG A 161 42.86 36.44 -32.23
C ARG A 161 43.63 35.95 -31.01
N ILE A 162 44.38 34.85 -31.10
CA ILE A 162 45.21 34.34 -30.00
C ILE A 162 46.29 35.37 -29.66
N GLN A 163 46.46 35.69 -28.39
CA GLN A 163 47.48 36.64 -27.93
C GLN A 163 48.06 36.16 -26.60
N PRO A 164 49.36 36.40 -26.34
CA PRO A 164 49.97 36.12 -25.04
C PRO A 164 49.29 36.92 -23.91
N LEU A 165 49.08 36.25 -22.79
CA LEU A 165 48.40 36.70 -21.57
C LEU A 165 49.35 36.49 -20.38
N THR A 166 48.85 35.94 -19.26
CA THR A 166 49.54 35.94 -17.96
C THR A 166 50.25 34.61 -17.68
N ALA A 167 50.01 33.97 -16.53
CA ALA A 167 50.75 32.79 -16.06
C ALA A 167 50.61 31.55 -16.97
N THR A 168 51.38 30.48 -16.70
CA THR A 168 51.40 29.22 -17.47
C THR A 168 50.85 28.07 -16.63
N ASN A 169 49.57 28.12 -16.25
CA ASN A 169 48.96 27.08 -15.42
C ASN A 169 48.38 25.95 -16.29
N TYR A 170 48.99 24.76 -16.28
CA TYR A 170 48.52 23.63 -17.09
C TYR A 170 47.20 23.03 -16.61
N GLU A 171 46.95 23.03 -15.30
CA GLU A 171 45.78 22.36 -14.70
C GLU A 171 44.45 22.95 -15.21
N VAL A 172 44.43 24.25 -15.54
CA VAL A 172 43.20 24.96 -15.92
C VAL A 172 42.60 24.46 -17.24
N ALA A 173 43.40 23.94 -18.17
CA ALA A 173 42.89 23.38 -19.41
C ALA A 173 42.13 22.05 -19.22
N PHE A 174 42.32 21.39 -18.07
CA PHE A 174 41.76 20.08 -17.75
C PHE A 174 40.67 20.15 -16.66
N ASP A 175 40.80 21.08 -15.71
CA ASP A 175 39.97 21.10 -14.49
C ASP A 175 39.10 22.36 -14.31
N SER A 176 39.34 23.43 -15.08
CA SER A 176 38.52 24.67 -14.99
C SER A 176 37.40 24.70 -16.04
N ASP A 177 36.52 25.71 -15.97
CA ASP A 177 35.52 25.96 -17.02
C ASP A 177 36.01 27.11 -17.93
N PRO A 178 36.25 26.87 -19.24
CA PRO A 178 36.08 25.61 -19.97
C PRO A 178 37.26 24.65 -19.82
N ASN A 179 37.02 23.34 -19.90
CA ASN A 179 38.07 22.31 -20.00
C ASN A 179 37.84 21.38 -21.19
N VAL A 180 38.93 20.70 -21.59
CA VAL A 180 38.93 19.76 -22.71
C VAL A 180 37.89 18.65 -22.57
N PHE A 181 37.68 18.12 -21.37
CA PHE A 181 36.85 16.94 -21.17
C PHE A 181 35.36 17.24 -21.28
N ASP A 182 34.89 18.35 -20.70
CA ASP A 182 33.49 18.74 -20.78
C ASP A 182 33.12 19.13 -22.21
N MET A 183 34.01 19.88 -22.90
CA MET A 183 33.82 20.22 -24.31
C MET A 183 33.79 18.95 -25.19
N MET A 184 34.73 18.02 -25.00
CA MET A 184 34.80 16.76 -25.74
C MET A 184 33.63 15.82 -25.46
N GLN A 185 33.04 15.86 -24.26
CA GLN A 185 31.90 15.03 -23.90
C GLN A 185 30.65 15.35 -24.72
N THR A 186 30.51 16.61 -25.19
CA THR A 186 29.40 17.03 -26.06
C THR A 186 29.49 16.48 -27.49
N ARG A 187 30.63 15.89 -27.88
CA ARG A 187 30.89 15.43 -29.25
C ARG A 187 30.58 13.94 -29.41
N SER A 188 30.18 13.55 -30.62
CA SER A 188 29.80 12.16 -30.91
C SER A 188 30.90 11.17 -30.53
N PRO A 189 30.59 10.09 -29.80
CA PRO A 189 31.54 9.02 -29.50
C PRO A 189 31.87 8.15 -30.73
N SER A 190 31.12 8.27 -31.83
CA SER A 190 31.41 7.54 -33.07
C SER A 190 32.51 8.17 -33.93
N ILE A 191 32.89 9.43 -33.63
CA ILE A 191 33.93 10.16 -34.35
C ILE A 191 35.22 10.13 -33.52
N PRO A 192 36.39 9.80 -34.09
CA PRO A 192 37.66 9.82 -33.39
C PRO A 192 37.93 11.18 -32.73
N LYS A 193 38.28 11.17 -31.43
CA LYS A 193 38.61 12.37 -30.65
C LYS A 193 40.11 12.52 -30.46
N VAL A 194 40.64 13.68 -30.82
CA VAL A 194 42.07 14.02 -30.72
C VAL A 194 42.23 15.38 -30.05
N ALA A 195 43.18 15.51 -29.12
CA ALA A 195 43.55 16.75 -28.49
C ALA A 195 45.04 17.05 -28.72
N PHE A 196 45.37 18.28 -29.13
CA PHE A 196 46.74 18.76 -29.28
C PHE A 196 47.05 19.75 -28.17
N PHE A 197 48.02 19.44 -27.32
CA PHE A 197 48.52 20.29 -26.25
C PHE A 197 49.81 21.00 -26.72
N ILE A 198 49.72 22.31 -26.95
CA ILE A 198 50.82 23.11 -27.52
C ILE A 198 51.31 24.09 -26.45
N THR A 199 52.59 24.03 -26.13
CA THR A 199 53.21 24.83 -25.06
C THR A 199 54.71 25.03 -25.30
N ASP A 200 55.33 25.95 -24.57
CA ASP A 200 56.79 26.07 -24.49
C ASP A 200 57.42 25.17 -23.41
N GLY A 201 56.64 24.48 -22.57
CA GLY A 201 57.07 23.26 -21.87
C GLY A 201 57.35 23.37 -20.38
N GLU A 202 57.22 24.54 -19.76
CA GLU A 202 57.42 24.72 -18.31
C GLU A 202 56.17 25.30 -17.63
N PRO A 203 55.43 24.51 -16.81
CA PRO A 203 54.30 25.03 -16.06
C PRO A 203 54.77 26.03 -15.00
N ASN A 204 54.09 27.17 -14.90
CA ASN A 204 54.32 28.19 -13.88
C ASN A 204 52.99 28.82 -13.48
N PRO A 205 52.42 28.47 -12.30
CA PRO A 205 53.01 27.67 -11.23
C PRO A 205 53.20 26.19 -11.58
N GLU A 206 54.08 25.51 -10.85
CA GLU A 206 54.28 24.06 -10.93
C GLU A 206 52.97 23.32 -10.61
N ILE A 207 52.73 22.17 -11.25
CA ILE A 207 51.58 21.30 -10.99
C ILE A 207 51.60 20.87 -9.51
N LYS A 208 50.47 21.06 -8.80
CA LYS A 208 50.42 20.89 -7.32
C LYS A 208 50.69 19.46 -6.88
N ASP A 209 49.98 18.52 -7.49
CA ASP A 209 50.14 17.08 -7.28
C ASP A 209 50.24 16.39 -8.63
N ARG A 210 51.48 16.16 -9.07
CA ARG A 210 51.76 15.63 -10.40
C ARG A 210 51.25 14.20 -10.60
N GLU A 211 51.26 13.37 -9.55
CA GLU A 211 50.78 11.99 -9.63
C GLU A 211 49.26 11.95 -9.77
N GLN A 212 48.55 12.64 -8.87
CA GLN A 212 47.09 12.71 -8.89
C GLN A 212 46.57 13.37 -10.17
N PHE A 213 47.20 14.46 -10.61
CA PHE A 213 46.86 15.14 -11.86
C PHE A 213 47.01 14.21 -13.06
N THR A 214 48.18 13.57 -13.20
CA THR A 214 48.47 12.68 -14.33
C THR A 214 47.48 11.52 -14.39
N GLU A 215 47.21 10.88 -13.26
CA GLU A 215 46.27 9.76 -13.19
C GLU A 215 44.84 10.21 -13.53
N SER A 216 44.37 11.32 -12.95
CA SER A 216 43.03 11.87 -13.19
C SER A 216 42.80 12.18 -14.67
N VAL A 217 43.74 12.90 -15.30
CA VAL A 217 43.66 13.33 -16.70
C VAL A 217 43.73 12.12 -17.65
N ILE A 218 44.61 11.15 -17.37
CA ILE A 218 44.67 9.88 -18.14
C ILE A 218 43.34 9.13 -18.06
N ASN A 219 42.76 9.00 -16.86
CA ASN A 219 41.51 8.27 -16.67
C ASN A 219 40.34 8.94 -17.39
N ARG A 220 40.22 10.27 -17.30
CA ARG A 220 39.19 11.05 -18.03
C ARG A 220 39.39 10.96 -19.55
N ALA A 221 40.64 11.04 -20.03
CA ALA A 221 40.95 10.91 -21.46
C ALA A 221 40.60 9.53 -22.00
N ARG A 222 40.97 8.48 -21.27
CA ARG A 222 40.65 7.08 -21.61
C ARG A 222 39.14 6.83 -21.60
N ALA A 223 38.43 7.31 -20.58
CA ALA A 223 36.97 7.16 -20.49
C ALA A 223 36.22 7.75 -21.69
N GLN A 224 36.76 8.83 -22.27
CA GLN A 224 36.19 9.51 -23.44
C GLN A 224 36.82 9.10 -24.78
N GLY A 225 37.81 8.21 -24.79
CA GLY A 225 38.54 7.81 -26.00
C GLY A 225 39.33 8.95 -26.67
N ILE A 226 39.82 9.92 -25.90
CA ILE A 226 40.56 11.08 -26.42
C ILE A 226 42.04 10.70 -26.55
N ARG A 227 42.60 10.87 -27.74
CA ARG A 227 44.05 10.74 -27.99
C ARG A 227 44.75 12.08 -27.82
N PHE A 228 45.72 12.17 -26.93
CA PHE A 228 46.49 13.40 -26.70
C PHE A 228 47.82 13.37 -27.43
N TYR A 229 48.11 14.46 -28.15
CA TYR A 229 49.42 14.76 -28.71
C TYR A 229 49.94 16.04 -28.09
N SER A 230 51.25 16.15 -27.88
CA SER A 230 51.83 17.39 -27.38
C SER A 230 52.96 17.89 -28.27
N VAL A 231 53.02 19.21 -28.41
CA VAL A 231 54.09 19.91 -29.12
C VAL A 231 54.72 20.91 -28.16
N THR A 232 55.99 20.69 -27.84
CA THR A 232 56.79 21.54 -26.95
C THR A 232 57.81 22.33 -27.76
N LEU A 233 57.82 23.65 -27.59
CA LEU A 233 58.70 24.56 -28.32
C LEU A 233 59.99 24.88 -27.55
N LEU A 234 61.15 24.58 -28.15
CA LEU A 234 62.46 25.11 -27.74
C LEU A 234 62.92 24.83 -26.29
N VAL A 235 62.38 23.79 -25.66
CA VAL A 235 62.86 23.24 -24.38
C VAL A 235 63.37 21.82 -24.61
N ARG A 236 64.35 21.36 -23.81
CA ARG A 236 65.03 20.06 -24.01
C ARG A 236 64.13 18.83 -23.87
N ARG A 237 62.92 18.96 -23.31
CA ARG A 237 61.95 17.87 -23.08
C ARG A 237 60.53 18.39 -22.84
N THR A 238 59.52 17.60 -23.19
CA THR A 238 58.12 17.80 -22.74
C THR A 238 57.96 17.51 -21.25
N ASP A 239 57.04 18.21 -20.57
CA ASP A 239 56.66 17.93 -19.18
C ASP A 239 56.31 16.43 -18.97
N PRO A 240 56.81 15.77 -17.92
CA PRO A 240 56.57 14.34 -17.69
C PRO A 240 55.10 13.92 -17.60
N SER A 241 54.23 14.78 -17.05
CA SER A 241 52.79 14.54 -16.88
C SER A 241 52.10 14.53 -18.23
N ILE A 242 52.42 15.52 -19.09
CA ILE A 242 51.89 15.61 -20.45
C ILE A 242 52.45 14.47 -21.32
N ALA A 243 53.73 14.11 -21.16
CA ALA A 243 54.33 12.97 -21.85
C ALA A 243 53.68 11.63 -21.46
N ALA A 244 53.42 11.43 -20.17
CA ALA A 244 52.68 10.28 -19.67
C ALA A 244 51.26 10.23 -20.22
N LEU A 245 50.54 11.37 -20.27
CA LEU A 245 49.22 11.49 -20.86
C LEU A 245 49.19 11.10 -22.34
N CYS A 246 50.08 11.69 -23.15
CA CYS A 246 50.17 11.39 -24.57
C CYS A 246 50.42 9.90 -24.80
N THR A 247 51.39 9.32 -24.09
CA THR A 247 51.74 7.90 -24.21
C THR A 247 50.58 7.01 -23.75
N ALA A 248 49.96 7.31 -22.61
CA ALA A 248 48.88 6.50 -22.03
C ALA A 248 47.57 6.51 -22.83
N THR A 249 47.39 7.52 -23.69
CA THR A 249 46.23 7.66 -24.59
C THR A 249 46.52 7.21 -26.02
N GLY A 250 47.74 6.73 -26.31
CA GLY A 250 48.15 6.26 -27.63
C GLY A 250 48.55 7.37 -28.61
N GLY A 251 48.80 8.59 -28.11
CA GLY A 251 49.44 9.66 -28.87
C GLY A 251 50.94 9.77 -28.57
N ARG A 252 51.54 10.91 -28.93
CA ARG A 252 52.99 11.14 -28.82
C ARG A 252 53.30 12.57 -28.40
N SER A 253 54.40 12.74 -27.69
CA SER A 253 54.96 14.05 -27.35
C SER A 253 56.14 14.37 -28.24
N ILE A 254 56.22 15.61 -28.70
CA ILE A 254 57.25 16.04 -29.62
C ILE A 254 57.85 17.36 -29.17
N VAL A 255 59.18 17.43 -29.26
CA VAL A 255 59.99 18.62 -29.02
C VAL A 255 60.41 19.16 -30.38
N ALA A 256 60.08 20.40 -30.70
CA ALA A 256 60.33 21.00 -32.01
C ALA A 256 61.32 22.18 -31.94
N GLU A 257 62.22 22.24 -32.94
CA GLU A 257 63.08 23.39 -33.22
C GLU A 257 62.41 24.38 -34.23
N GLU A 258 62.91 25.62 -34.28
CA GLU A 258 62.31 26.78 -35.01
C GLU A 258 61.88 26.49 -36.46
N ALA A 259 62.61 25.65 -37.20
CA ALA A 259 62.37 25.40 -38.62
C ALA A 259 61.46 24.17 -38.90
N GLU A 260 61.20 23.31 -37.90
CA GLU A 260 60.49 22.03 -38.10
C GLU A 260 58.99 22.08 -37.74
N LEU A 261 58.53 23.15 -37.08
CA LEU A 261 57.16 23.25 -36.57
C LEU A 261 56.08 23.18 -37.67
N VAL A 262 56.40 23.66 -38.88
CA VAL A 262 55.48 23.70 -40.03
C VAL A 262 55.28 22.32 -40.67
N ASN A 263 56.27 21.42 -40.55
CA ASN A 263 56.18 20.05 -41.08
C ASN A 263 55.63 19.05 -40.07
N LEU A 264 55.91 19.26 -38.79
CA LEU A 264 55.61 18.31 -37.72
C LEU A 264 54.11 18.12 -37.47
N VAL A 265 53.33 19.20 -37.58
CA VAL A 265 51.87 19.16 -37.48
C VAL A 265 51.24 18.47 -38.70
N SER A 266 51.93 18.48 -39.84
CA SER A 266 51.50 17.83 -41.07
C SER A 266 51.67 16.32 -41.03
N VAL A 267 52.74 15.81 -40.40
CA VAL A 267 53.01 14.38 -40.24
C VAL A 267 52.07 13.75 -39.22
N LEU A 268 51.75 14.45 -38.14
CA LEU A 268 50.79 13.99 -37.14
C LEU A 268 49.34 14.00 -37.63
N ALA A 269 48.97 14.98 -38.46
CA ALA A 269 47.64 15.05 -39.07
C ALA A 269 47.34 13.84 -39.96
N LEU A 270 48.36 13.29 -40.63
CA LEU A 270 48.28 12.10 -41.48
C LEU A 270 48.25 10.78 -40.69
N GLU A 271 48.91 10.71 -39.52
CA GLU A 271 48.82 9.52 -38.63
C GLU A 271 47.48 9.45 -37.89
N THR A 272 46.78 10.58 -37.70
CA THR A 272 45.47 10.61 -37.03
C THR A 272 44.28 10.17 -37.90
N THR A 273 44.43 10.14 -39.23
CA THR A 273 43.33 9.82 -40.17
C THR A 273 43.16 8.32 -40.47
N SER A 274 44.17 7.47 -40.22
CA SER A 274 44.06 6.01 -40.36
C SER A 274 43.96 5.30 -38.99
N SER A 275 42.92 5.61 -38.22
CA SER A 275 42.65 4.85 -37.00
C SER A 275 41.78 3.64 -37.27
N THR A 276 42.34 2.43 -37.18
CA THR A 276 41.53 1.23 -36.97
C THR A 276 40.78 1.37 -35.65
N LEU A 277 39.48 1.59 -35.69
CA LEU A 277 38.62 1.62 -34.51
C LEU A 277 38.01 0.24 -34.34
N CYS A 278 38.36 -0.44 -33.26
CA CYS A 278 37.81 -1.75 -32.95
C CYS A 278 36.74 -1.62 -31.86
N SER A 279 35.67 -2.39 -32.04
CA SER A 279 34.56 -2.49 -31.11
C SER A 279 34.24 -3.94 -30.83
N ILE A 280 33.68 -4.15 -29.65
CA ILE A 280 33.01 -5.37 -29.26
C ILE A 280 31.55 -5.05 -28.99
N THR A 281 30.66 -5.97 -29.32
CA THR A 281 29.25 -5.88 -28.96
C THR A 281 28.82 -7.09 -28.15
N TRP A 282 27.83 -6.93 -27.29
CA TRP A 282 27.19 -8.02 -26.56
C TRP A 282 25.69 -7.77 -26.41
N VAL A 283 24.91 -8.83 -26.23
CA VAL A 283 23.46 -8.76 -26.00
C VAL A 283 23.20 -8.75 -24.51
N SER A 284 22.65 -7.64 -24.02
CA SER A 284 22.40 -7.41 -22.60
C SER A 284 20.97 -7.85 -22.21
N PRO A 285 20.78 -8.60 -21.10
CA PRO A 285 19.47 -9.13 -20.72
C PRO A 285 18.53 -8.05 -20.16
N MET A 286 17.23 -8.31 -20.18
CA MET A 286 16.26 -7.45 -19.49
C MET A 286 16.32 -7.64 -17.97
N VAL A 287 15.88 -6.64 -17.20
CA VAL A 287 15.90 -6.60 -15.73
C VAL A 287 14.53 -6.27 -15.15
N CYS A 288 14.36 -6.48 -13.84
CA CYS A 288 13.07 -6.34 -13.16
C CYS A 288 12.83 -4.96 -12.54
N THR A 289 13.88 -4.19 -12.30
CA THR A 289 13.80 -2.90 -11.60
C THR A 289 14.58 -1.83 -12.36
N ASP A 290 14.21 -0.56 -12.14
CA ASP A 290 14.91 0.56 -12.77
C ASP A 290 16.35 0.71 -12.26
N ILE A 291 16.62 0.41 -10.99
CA ILE A 291 17.99 0.51 -10.44
C ILE A 291 18.93 -0.51 -11.09
N ALA A 292 18.44 -1.70 -11.45
CA ALA A 292 19.20 -2.74 -12.14
C ALA A 292 19.58 -2.36 -13.60
N ARG A 293 19.05 -1.25 -14.13
CA ARG A 293 19.50 -0.70 -15.42
C ARG A 293 20.92 -0.12 -15.34
N GLN A 294 21.39 0.23 -14.16
CA GLN A 294 22.78 0.60 -13.92
C GLN A 294 23.63 -0.67 -13.88
N ARG A 295 24.60 -0.76 -14.79
CA ARG A 295 25.39 -1.97 -14.98
C ARG A 295 26.88 -1.65 -15.09
N THR A 296 27.70 -2.63 -14.75
CA THR A 296 29.14 -2.61 -14.99
C THR A 296 29.51 -3.87 -15.77
N ALA A 297 29.96 -3.70 -17.02
CA ALA A 297 30.57 -4.78 -17.79
C ALA A 297 32.05 -4.89 -17.44
N VAL A 298 32.48 -6.11 -17.11
CA VAL A 298 33.87 -6.52 -16.96
C VAL A 298 34.25 -7.31 -18.21
N VAL A 299 35.12 -6.74 -19.03
CA VAL A 299 35.65 -7.37 -20.23
C VAL A 299 37.07 -7.83 -19.94
N GLN A 300 37.29 -9.13 -19.99
CA GLN A 300 38.61 -9.73 -19.85
C GLN A 300 39.17 -10.04 -21.23
N LEU A 301 40.37 -9.56 -21.51
CA LEU A 301 41.16 -10.02 -22.65
C LEU A 301 41.70 -11.41 -22.32
N ARG A 302 41.47 -12.42 -23.16
CA ARG A 302 41.93 -13.81 -22.96
C ARG A 302 43.32 -14.08 -23.55
N ARG A 303 43.97 -13.05 -24.10
CA ARG A 303 45.29 -13.13 -24.72
C ARG A 303 46.36 -12.57 -23.77
N GLY A 304 47.50 -13.25 -23.64
CA GLY A 304 48.63 -12.80 -22.83
C GLY A 304 48.40 -12.88 -21.32
N ARG A 305 48.71 -11.80 -20.58
CA ARG A 305 48.52 -11.60 -19.14
C ARG A 305 47.07 -11.39 -18.70
N GLN A 306 46.14 -11.36 -19.65
CA GLN A 306 44.70 -11.32 -19.47
C GLN A 306 44.17 -10.16 -18.60
N PRO A 307 44.43 -8.89 -18.99
CA PRO A 307 43.91 -7.74 -18.27
C PRO A 307 42.38 -7.66 -18.35
N ASP A 308 41.78 -7.15 -17.27
CA ASP A 308 40.36 -6.79 -17.19
C ASP A 308 40.18 -5.30 -17.47
N ALA A 309 39.14 -4.96 -18.22
CA ALA A 309 38.64 -3.61 -18.38
C ALA A 309 37.20 -3.53 -17.86
N ARG A 310 36.90 -2.46 -17.13
CA ARG A 310 35.56 -2.24 -16.58
C ARG A 310 34.93 -1.02 -17.22
N VAL A 311 33.64 -1.12 -17.50
CA VAL A 311 32.87 0.04 -17.96
C VAL A 311 31.46 0.03 -17.40
N SER A 312 31.03 1.17 -16.88
CA SER A 312 29.69 1.35 -16.34
C SER A 312 28.80 2.11 -17.31
N TYR A 313 27.54 1.70 -17.42
CA TYR A 313 26.55 2.30 -18.31
C TYR A 313 25.13 2.06 -17.79
N VAL A 314 24.17 2.77 -18.39
CA VAL A 314 22.74 2.63 -18.08
C VAL A 314 22.00 2.15 -19.33
N THR A 315 21.24 1.07 -19.19
CA THR A 315 20.38 0.56 -20.27
C THR A 315 19.10 1.40 -20.39
N PRO A 316 18.49 1.49 -21.60
CA PRO A 316 17.28 2.29 -21.80
C PRO A 316 16.07 1.77 -20.99
N PRO A 317 15.03 2.57 -20.74
CA PRO A 317 13.84 2.13 -19.98
C PRO A 317 13.17 0.86 -20.54
N ALA A 318 13.23 0.65 -21.86
CA ALA A 318 12.73 -0.56 -22.51
C ALA A 318 13.45 -1.87 -22.10
N SER A 319 14.54 -1.77 -21.33
CA SER A 319 15.26 -2.93 -20.76
C SER A 319 14.63 -3.48 -19.48
N VAL A 320 13.62 -2.82 -18.90
CA VAL A 320 12.89 -3.29 -17.72
C VAL A 320 11.67 -4.09 -18.15
N TYR A 321 11.45 -5.27 -17.56
CA TYR A 321 10.26 -6.08 -17.80
C TYR A 321 8.98 -5.31 -17.45
N ASP A 322 8.06 -5.21 -18.39
CA ASP A 322 6.74 -4.62 -18.17
C ASP A 322 5.70 -5.75 -18.07
N VAL A 323 5.40 -6.20 -16.85
CA VAL A 323 4.39 -7.24 -16.58
C VAL A 323 3.36 -6.67 -15.62
N ARG A 324 2.10 -6.58 -16.07
CA ARG A 324 1.04 -5.88 -15.33
C ARG A 324 -0.09 -6.82 -14.96
N VAL A 325 -0.67 -6.60 -13.79
CA VAL A 325 -1.99 -7.10 -13.44
C VAL A 325 -2.95 -5.93 -13.41
N ASP A 326 -4.18 -6.12 -13.88
CA ASP A 326 -5.20 -5.06 -13.85
C ASP A 326 -5.68 -4.73 -12.42
N LYS A 327 -5.42 -5.63 -11.47
CA LYS A 327 -5.76 -5.50 -10.04
C LYS A 327 -4.64 -6.08 -9.19
N GLN A 328 -4.05 -5.26 -8.32
CA GLN A 328 -3.11 -5.75 -7.30
C GLN A 328 -3.82 -6.46 -6.14
N THR A 329 -5.07 -6.05 -5.87
CA THR A 329 -5.96 -6.71 -4.90
C THR A 329 -7.25 -7.15 -5.61
N LEU A 330 -7.50 -8.46 -5.60
CA LEU A 330 -8.70 -9.07 -6.16
C LEU A 330 -9.69 -9.45 -5.06
N VAL A 331 -10.82 -8.75 -5.04
CA VAL A 331 -11.94 -9.03 -4.16
C VAL A 331 -12.85 -10.09 -4.81
N CYS A 332 -13.00 -11.22 -4.14
CA CYS A 332 -13.72 -12.38 -4.66
C CYS A 332 -15.19 -12.42 -4.24
N GLY A 333 -15.67 -11.48 -3.42
CA GLY A 333 -17.06 -11.38 -2.95
C GLY A 333 -17.31 -12.07 -1.60
N ASP A 334 -18.54 -11.99 -1.10
CA ASP A 334 -19.00 -12.58 0.18
C ASP A 334 -20.26 -13.45 -0.01
N PRO A 335 -20.11 -14.66 -0.56
CA PRO A 335 -21.22 -15.58 -0.71
C PRO A 335 -21.76 -16.02 0.68
N PRO A 336 -22.97 -16.59 0.76
CA PRO A 336 -23.50 -17.17 2.00
C PRO A 336 -22.54 -18.18 2.63
N ALA A 337 -22.78 -18.58 3.89
CA ALA A 337 -22.01 -19.63 4.53
C ALA A 337 -21.98 -20.90 3.65
N ASN A 338 -20.79 -21.48 3.45
CA ASN A 338 -20.53 -22.60 2.52
C ASN A 338 -20.82 -22.30 1.03
N GLY A 339 -21.14 -21.06 0.67
CA GLY A 339 -21.38 -20.62 -0.70
C GLY A 339 -20.10 -20.28 -1.44
N THR A 340 -20.21 -20.09 -2.75
CA THR A 340 -19.08 -19.76 -3.63
C THR A 340 -19.34 -18.51 -4.46
N SER A 341 -18.28 -17.81 -4.81
CA SER A 341 -18.28 -16.68 -5.73
C SER A 341 -17.04 -16.71 -6.62
N THR A 342 -17.03 -15.94 -7.71
CA THR A 342 -15.90 -15.88 -8.65
C THR A 342 -15.53 -14.44 -8.95
N ALA A 343 -14.24 -14.18 -9.10
CA ALA A 343 -13.71 -12.91 -9.58
C ALA A 343 -12.58 -13.14 -10.60
N THR A 344 -12.28 -12.12 -11.40
CA THR A 344 -11.30 -12.21 -12.48
C THR A 344 -10.20 -11.18 -12.36
N VAL A 345 -8.99 -11.60 -12.71
CA VAL A 345 -7.79 -10.76 -12.83
C VAL A 345 -7.17 -10.97 -14.22
N ARG A 346 -6.67 -9.90 -14.83
CA ARG A 346 -6.03 -9.92 -16.14
C ARG A 346 -4.53 -9.67 -15.99
N LEU A 347 -3.74 -10.60 -16.49
CA LEU A 347 -2.29 -10.50 -16.62
C LEU A 347 -1.94 -10.04 -18.04
N THR A 348 -1.10 -9.02 -18.17
CA THR A 348 -0.66 -8.43 -19.44
C THR A 348 0.87 -8.46 -19.53
N ALA A 349 1.38 -8.96 -20.65
CA ALA A 349 2.78 -8.84 -21.03
C ALA A 349 2.95 -7.56 -21.86
N GLY A 350 3.65 -6.56 -21.33
CA GLY A 350 3.80 -5.25 -21.97
C GLY A 350 4.81 -5.27 -23.12
N ASN A 351 6.09 -5.39 -22.81
CA ASN A 351 7.20 -5.20 -23.76
C ASN A 351 7.98 -6.46 -24.13
N SER A 352 7.68 -7.60 -23.51
CA SER A 352 8.44 -8.85 -23.68
C SER A 352 7.57 -10.07 -23.47
N GLU A 353 8.07 -11.25 -23.86
CA GLU A 353 7.37 -12.52 -23.66
C GLU A 353 7.34 -12.90 -22.16
N VAL A 354 6.16 -13.31 -21.68
CA VAL A 354 5.95 -13.80 -20.31
C VAL A 354 5.48 -15.25 -20.37
N ARG A 355 6.22 -16.16 -19.72
CA ARG A 355 5.87 -17.58 -19.60
C ARG A 355 5.43 -17.87 -18.19
N ILE A 356 4.19 -18.35 -18.02
CA ILE A 356 3.64 -18.77 -16.74
C ILE A 356 3.63 -20.30 -16.70
N GLN A 357 4.45 -20.88 -15.83
CA GLN A 357 4.57 -22.33 -15.62
C GLN A 357 3.57 -22.83 -14.58
N SER A 358 3.40 -22.09 -13.48
CA SER A 358 2.41 -22.41 -12.46
C SER A 358 1.91 -21.16 -11.73
N ALA A 359 0.85 -21.33 -10.97
CA ALA A 359 0.26 -20.31 -10.12
C ALA A 359 0.00 -20.94 -8.74
N LEU A 360 0.44 -20.26 -7.69
CA LEU A 360 0.33 -20.71 -6.30
C LEU A 360 -0.61 -19.77 -5.55
N ILE A 361 -1.42 -20.34 -4.67
CA ILE A 361 -2.33 -19.61 -3.78
C ILE A 361 -1.97 -19.97 -2.34
N SER A 362 -1.70 -18.97 -1.50
CA SER A 362 -1.28 -19.20 -0.10
C SER A 362 -2.39 -19.76 0.80
N SER A 363 -3.66 -19.55 0.45
CA SER A 363 -4.85 -20.00 1.20
C SER A 363 -5.75 -20.90 0.33
N PRO A 364 -5.28 -22.10 -0.07
CA PRO A 364 -5.94 -22.95 -1.06
C PRO A 364 -7.28 -23.53 -0.60
N ASP A 365 -7.54 -23.55 0.71
CA ASP A 365 -8.80 -24.04 1.29
C ASP A 365 -10.01 -23.15 0.95
N HIS A 366 -9.75 -21.88 0.62
CA HIS A 366 -10.79 -20.88 0.37
C HIS A 366 -10.71 -20.25 -1.01
N PHE A 367 -9.51 -20.17 -1.60
CA PHE A 367 -9.31 -19.60 -2.92
C PHE A 367 -8.76 -20.66 -3.88
N ARG A 368 -9.32 -20.72 -5.09
CA ARG A 368 -8.90 -21.67 -6.11
C ARG A 368 -8.90 -21.03 -7.49
N LEU A 369 -7.85 -21.25 -8.26
CA LEU A 369 -7.83 -20.85 -9.66
C LEU A 369 -8.66 -21.84 -10.49
N GLU A 370 -9.52 -21.33 -11.36
CA GLU A 370 -10.34 -22.17 -12.23
C GLU A 370 -9.60 -22.49 -13.54
N ASN A 371 -9.58 -23.76 -13.93
CA ASN A 371 -9.11 -24.24 -15.23
C ASN A 371 -7.69 -23.74 -15.62
N PHE A 372 -6.78 -23.65 -14.65
CA PHE A 372 -5.42 -23.23 -14.91
C PHE A 372 -4.64 -24.27 -15.71
N ALA A 373 -3.95 -23.81 -16.75
CA ALA A 373 -2.91 -24.56 -17.46
C ALA A 373 -1.76 -23.61 -17.80
N PRO A 374 -0.50 -24.08 -17.84
CA PRO A 374 0.66 -23.26 -18.21
C PRO A 374 0.47 -22.55 -19.55
N PHE A 375 0.99 -21.33 -19.69
CA PHE A 375 0.83 -20.54 -20.91
C PHE A 375 1.93 -19.51 -21.14
N THR A 376 2.01 -19.01 -22.37
CA THR A 376 2.94 -17.96 -22.79
C THR A 376 2.14 -16.80 -23.38
N LEU A 377 2.48 -15.57 -22.97
CA LEU A 377 1.97 -14.33 -23.55
C LEU A 377 3.10 -13.66 -24.35
N ARG A 378 2.82 -13.31 -25.59
CA ARG A 378 3.71 -12.45 -26.38
C ARG A 378 3.60 -11.00 -25.91
N ALA A 379 4.56 -10.17 -26.30
CA ALA A 379 4.50 -8.74 -26.00
C ALA A 379 3.18 -8.12 -26.54
N GLY A 380 2.49 -7.38 -25.68
CA GLY A 380 1.17 -6.80 -25.92
C GLY A 380 -0.02 -7.73 -25.60
N GLU A 381 0.19 -9.03 -25.39
CA GLU A 381 -0.91 -9.97 -25.13
C GLU A 381 -1.35 -9.94 -23.65
N SER A 382 -2.62 -10.29 -23.43
CA SER A 382 -3.22 -10.39 -22.10
C SER A 382 -4.02 -11.67 -21.94
N ARG A 383 -4.09 -12.19 -20.72
CA ARG A 383 -4.94 -13.32 -20.36
C ARG A 383 -5.69 -13.06 -19.06
N THR A 384 -6.98 -13.34 -19.08
CA THR A 384 -7.84 -13.28 -17.89
C THR A 384 -7.83 -14.63 -17.18
N LEU A 385 -7.68 -14.58 -15.86
CA LEU A 385 -7.72 -15.72 -14.95
C LEU A 385 -8.91 -15.56 -14.00
N THR A 386 -9.61 -16.66 -13.74
CA THR A 386 -10.77 -16.69 -12.84
C THR A 386 -10.38 -17.36 -11.53
N ILE A 387 -10.66 -16.67 -10.43
CA ILE A 387 -10.46 -17.14 -9.06
C ILE A 387 -11.83 -17.41 -8.47
N ARG A 388 -12.03 -18.63 -7.97
CA ARG A 388 -13.17 -19.02 -7.15
C ARG A 388 -12.85 -18.82 -5.68
N PHE A 389 -13.74 -18.17 -4.94
CA PHE A 389 -13.74 -18.12 -3.49
C PHE A 389 -14.85 -19.01 -2.92
N THR A 390 -14.56 -19.75 -1.85
CA THR A 390 -15.51 -20.57 -1.11
C THR A 390 -15.53 -20.13 0.35
N GLN A 391 -16.69 -19.63 0.79
CA GLN A 391 -16.91 -19.18 2.16
C GLN A 391 -17.01 -20.37 3.11
N GLY A 392 -16.49 -20.23 4.33
CA GLY A 392 -16.61 -21.25 5.37
C GLY A 392 -18.00 -21.32 5.98
N ALA A 393 -18.16 -22.19 6.99
CA ALA A 393 -19.39 -22.24 7.79
C ALA A 393 -19.66 -20.92 8.52
N GLN A 394 -18.60 -20.21 8.91
CA GLN A 394 -18.67 -18.85 9.42
C GLN A 394 -18.33 -17.85 8.30
N ARG A 395 -19.15 -16.80 8.17
CA ARG A 395 -18.93 -15.71 7.21
C ARG A 395 -17.92 -14.72 7.78
N ILE A 396 -16.64 -14.98 7.53
CA ILE A 396 -15.52 -14.15 7.98
C ILE A 396 -14.54 -13.92 6.82
N ILE A 397 -13.69 -12.89 6.94
CA ILE A 397 -12.69 -12.58 5.92
C ILE A 397 -11.66 -13.69 5.81
N ARG A 398 -11.26 -13.95 4.58
CA ARG A 398 -10.10 -14.75 4.20
C ARG A 398 -9.22 -13.93 3.29
N GLN A 399 -7.93 -14.06 3.52
CA GLN A 399 -6.91 -13.46 2.69
C GLN A 399 -6.05 -14.56 2.08
N GLY A 400 -5.51 -14.28 0.90
CA GLY A 400 -4.55 -15.13 0.22
C GLY A 400 -3.70 -14.30 -0.72
N VAL A 401 -2.67 -14.90 -1.29
CA VAL A 401 -1.86 -14.29 -2.33
C VAL A 401 -1.78 -15.26 -3.49
N LEU A 402 -2.12 -14.77 -4.67
CA LEU A 402 -1.84 -15.44 -5.94
C LEU A 402 -0.45 -15.02 -6.42
N SER A 403 0.47 -15.98 -6.46
CA SER A 403 1.83 -15.80 -6.96
C SER A 403 2.03 -16.63 -8.23
N PHE A 404 2.61 -16.02 -9.26
CA PHE A 404 2.95 -16.73 -10.49
C PHE A 404 4.39 -17.24 -10.45
N VAL A 405 4.62 -18.40 -11.05
CA VAL A 405 5.96 -18.98 -11.25
C VAL A 405 6.20 -19.09 -12.74
N GLY A 406 7.32 -18.53 -13.20
CA GLY A 406 7.60 -18.42 -14.62
C GLY A 406 8.80 -17.55 -14.95
N SER A 407 8.85 -17.07 -16.20
CA SER A 407 9.85 -16.13 -16.70
C SER A 407 9.17 -14.87 -17.25
N PRO A 408 9.61 -13.65 -16.91
CA PRO A 408 10.72 -13.33 -16.01
C PRO A 408 10.44 -13.75 -14.55
N THR A 409 11.45 -13.72 -13.68
CA THR A 409 11.30 -14.12 -12.26
C THR A 409 10.52 -13.10 -11.43
N CYS A 410 10.43 -11.85 -11.88
CA CYS A 410 9.69 -10.76 -11.24
C CYS A 410 8.24 -10.67 -11.72
N LEU A 411 7.49 -11.77 -11.57
CA LEU A 411 6.07 -11.74 -11.86
C LEU A 411 5.32 -11.04 -10.71
N PRO A 412 4.34 -10.17 -10.99
CA PRO A 412 3.54 -9.52 -9.96
C PRO A 412 2.72 -10.55 -9.19
N SER A 413 2.51 -10.32 -7.89
CA SER A 413 1.52 -11.06 -7.09
C SER A 413 0.20 -10.32 -7.02
N VAL A 414 -0.88 -11.05 -6.77
CA VAL A 414 -2.22 -10.48 -6.57
C VAL A 414 -2.71 -10.88 -5.18
N ALA A 415 -2.99 -9.90 -4.32
CA ALA A 415 -3.65 -10.14 -3.04
C ALA A 415 -5.10 -10.58 -3.30
N LEU A 416 -5.56 -11.62 -2.60
CA LEU A 416 -6.91 -12.17 -2.71
C LEU A 416 -7.66 -11.90 -1.41
N ILE A 417 -8.86 -11.37 -1.51
CA ILE A 417 -9.74 -11.12 -0.36
C ILE A 417 -11.11 -11.71 -0.66
N GLY A 418 -11.67 -12.46 0.27
CA GLY A 418 -12.98 -13.09 0.13
C GLY A 418 -13.67 -13.24 1.47
N GLY A 419 -14.99 -13.16 1.47
CA GLY A 419 -15.81 -13.20 2.68
C GLY A 419 -15.97 -11.84 3.35
N GLY A 420 -17.08 -11.66 4.07
CA GLY A 420 -17.44 -10.41 4.73
C GLY A 420 -17.10 -10.40 6.23
N GLY A 421 -16.99 -9.21 6.80
CA GLY A 421 -16.83 -9.03 8.25
C GLY A 421 -16.09 -7.76 8.63
N SER A 422 -15.07 -7.38 7.86
CA SER A 422 -14.30 -6.14 8.05
C SER A 422 -14.27 -5.30 6.79
N VAL A 423 -14.19 -3.99 6.96
CA VAL A 423 -14.06 -3.07 5.84
C VAL A 423 -12.61 -3.08 5.33
N VAL A 424 -12.43 -2.95 4.01
CA VAL A 424 -11.12 -2.85 3.36
C VAL A 424 -11.13 -1.66 2.42
N VAL A 425 -10.17 -0.74 2.54
CA VAL A 425 -10.02 0.38 1.61
C VAL A 425 -9.42 -0.12 0.30
N VAL A 426 -10.09 0.21 -0.81
CA VAL A 426 -9.70 -0.21 -2.15
C VAL A 426 -8.88 0.88 -2.82
N THR A 427 -9.33 2.14 -2.73
CA THR A 427 -8.58 3.31 -3.20
C THR A 427 -8.96 4.53 -2.38
N PRO A 428 -8.05 5.47 -2.10
CA PRO A 428 -6.60 5.34 -2.20
C PRO A 428 -6.07 4.30 -1.20
N ASN A 429 -5.14 3.44 -1.60
CA ASN A 429 -4.56 2.43 -0.70
C ASN A 429 -3.03 2.28 -0.73
N GLY A 430 -2.30 3.15 -1.45
CA GLY A 430 -0.84 3.14 -1.52
C GLY A 430 -0.29 3.69 -2.83
N ASP A 431 0.85 4.38 -2.75
CA ASP A 431 1.61 4.96 -3.89
C ASP A 431 0.88 6.04 -4.72
N GLU A 432 -0.35 6.44 -4.36
CA GLU A 432 -1.04 7.54 -5.03
C GLU A 432 -0.58 8.92 -4.52
N VAL A 433 -0.35 9.85 -5.45
CA VAL A 433 -0.17 11.28 -5.15
C VAL A 433 -1.50 11.99 -5.38
N LEU A 434 -2.11 12.48 -4.29
CA LEU A 434 -3.38 13.18 -4.34
C LEU A 434 -3.17 14.69 -4.41
N SER A 435 -3.96 15.36 -5.26
CA SER A 435 -3.98 16.80 -5.42
C SER A 435 -5.06 17.41 -4.52
N THR A 436 -4.74 18.54 -3.87
CA THR A 436 -5.72 19.29 -3.07
C THR A 436 -6.74 20.06 -3.93
N CYS A 437 -6.53 20.10 -5.24
CA CYS A 437 -7.41 20.80 -6.18
C CYS A 437 -8.38 19.86 -6.91
N ASP A 438 -8.18 18.54 -6.81
CA ASP A 438 -8.93 17.53 -7.54
C ASP A 438 -9.79 16.69 -6.60
N THR A 439 -10.93 16.22 -7.12
CA THR A 439 -11.78 15.28 -6.37
C THR A 439 -11.18 13.88 -6.42
N THR A 440 -10.92 13.31 -5.25
CA THR A 440 -10.51 11.93 -5.04
C THR A 440 -11.70 11.09 -4.60
N THR A 441 -11.88 9.91 -5.17
CA THR A 441 -12.92 8.97 -4.75
C THR A 441 -12.33 7.92 -3.83
N ILE A 442 -12.75 7.95 -2.56
CA ILE A 442 -12.43 6.90 -1.59
C ILE A 442 -13.40 5.74 -1.84
N THR A 443 -12.91 4.54 -2.07
CA THR A 443 -13.73 3.33 -2.26
C THR A 443 -13.34 2.24 -1.26
N TRP A 444 -14.32 1.46 -0.82
CA TRP A 444 -14.12 0.38 0.13
C TRP A 444 -14.96 -0.85 -0.21
N THR A 445 -14.58 -1.98 0.38
CA THR A 445 -15.23 -3.27 0.20
C THR A 445 -15.21 -4.08 1.51
N GLY A 446 -15.61 -5.35 1.47
CA GLY A 446 -15.65 -6.24 2.64
C GLY A 446 -16.90 -6.07 3.52
N VAL A 447 -17.70 -5.03 3.26
CA VAL A 447 -18.99 -4.76 3.89
C VAL A 447 -20.09 -4.50 2.84
N PRO A 448 -21.35 -4.91 3.09
CA PRO A 448 -22.45 -4.61 2.18
C PRO A 448 -22.70 -3.11 2.05
N ALA A 449 -23.20 -2.66 0.89
CA ALA A 449 -23.43 -1.23 0.62
C ALA A 449 -24.45 -0.55 1.57
N PHE A 450 -25.31 -1.32 2.23
CA PHE A 450 -26.25 -0.79 3.23
C PHE A 450 -25.61 -0.63 4.62
N GLN A 451 -24.42 -1.21 4.86
CA GLN A 451 -23.72 -1.09 6.13
C GLN A 451 -22.99 0.26 6.18
N PRO A 452 -23.32 1.15 7.12
CA PRO A 452 -22.67 2.44 7.22
C PRO A 452 -21.23 2.31 7.72
N VAL A 453 -20.38 3.19 7.21
CA VAL A 453 -18.97 3.31 7.61
C VAL A 453 -18.63 4.75 7.99
N ASP A 454 -17.65 4.89 8.87
CA ASP A 454 -16.96 6.15 9.14
C ASP A 454 -15.66 6.19 8.34
N ILE A 455 -15.35 7.35 7.77
CA ILE A 455 -14.17 7.59 6.95
C ILE A 455 -13.33 8.64 7.66
N GLU A 456 -12.06 8.36 7.83
CA GLU A 456 -11.12 9.19 8.57
C GLU A 456 -9.82 9.36 7.78
N PHE A 457 -9.13 10.47 8.03
CA PHE A 457 -7.88 10.83 7.38
C PHE A 457 -6.83 11.24 8.41
N SER A 458 -5.60 10.76 8.20
CA SER A 458 -4.42 11.09 8.99
C SER A 458 -3.34 11.63 8.06
N CYS A 459 -2.63 12.66 8.51
CA CYS A 459 -1.66 13.43 7.74
C CYS A 459 -0.35 13.45 8.53
N ASP A 460 0.77 13.12 7.87
CA ASP A 460 2.12 13.05 8.44
C ASP A 460 2.20 12.22 9.74
N ASN A 461 1.58 11.03 9.72
CA ASN A 461 1.45 10.12 10.85
C ASN A 461 0.74 10.70 12.10
N GLY A 462 0.04 11.83 11.97
CA GLY A 462 -0.76 12.43 13.03
C GLY A 462 -2.03 11.63 13.39
N PRO A 463 -2.85 12.13 14.32
CA PRO A 463 -4.11 11.48 14.68
C PRO A 463 -5.07 11.43 13.48
N PHE A 464 -5.94 10.41 13.47
CA PHE A 464 -7.05 10.33 12.52
C PHE A 464 -8.10 11.39 12.84
N ILE A 465 -8.56 12.08 11.80
CA ILE A 465 -9.61 13.10 11.85
C ILE A 465 -10.79 12.61 11.00
N PRO A 466 -12.04 12.72 11.49
CA PRO A 466 -13.20 12.30 10.71
C PRO A 466 -13.38 13.15 9.45
N LEU A 467 -13.47 12.48 8.30
CA LEU A 467 -13.87 13.07 7.02
C LEU A 467 -15.39 13.01 6.85
N ALA A 468 -15.96 11.82 7.11
CA ALA A 468 -17.38 11.56 6.98
C ALA A 468 -17.80 10.45 7.95
N GLN A 469 -19.06 10.50 8.37
CA GLN A 469 -19.63 9.49 9.26
C GLN A 469 -20.93 8.97 8.66
N ASN A 470 -21.28 7.74 9.03
CA ASN A 470 -22.52 7.09 8.59
C ASN A 470 -22.69 7.02 7.06
N VAL A 471 -21.59 6.80 6.34
CA VAL A 471 -21.60 6.73 4.87
C VAL A 471 -22.05 5.35 4.44
N THR A 472 -23.15 5.28 3.70
CA THR A 472 -23.61 4.04 3.04
C THR A 472 -23.15 4.01 1.58
N GLY A 473 -22.97 2.83 1.03
CA GLY A 473 -22.47 2.59 -0.33
C GLY A 473 -21.13 1.87 -0.30
N SER A 474 -20.34 2.07 -1.35
CA SER A 474 -18.95 1.55 -1.46
C SER A 474 -17.97 2.64 -1.91
N SER A 475 -18.40 3.90 -1.88
CA SER A 475 -17.62 5.03 -2.37
C SER A 475 -18.01 6.35 -1.70
N TYR A 476 -17.04 7.25 -1.53
CA TYR A 476 -17.21 8.59 -1.02
C TYR A 476 -16.31 9.56 -1.79
N SER A 477 -16.88 10.65 -2.29
CA SER A 477 -16.14 11.70 -2.99
C SER A 477 -15.57 12.69 -1.98
N TRP A 478 -14.27 12.93 -2.06
CA TRP A 478 -13.51 13.76 -1.14
C TRP A 478 -12.55 14.69 -1.90
N VAL A 479 -12.42 15.94 -1.46
CA VAL A 479 -11.38 16.86 -1.94
C VAL A 479 -10.41 17.08 -0.78
N PRO A 480 -9.11 16.71 -0.91
CA PRO A 480 -8.14 16.92 0.16
C PRO A 480 -8.03 18.41 0.51
N ASP A 481 -8.32 18.73 1.77
CA ASP A 481 -8.37 20.11 2.30
C ASP A 481 -6.99 20.69 2.60
N ARG A 482 -5.97 19.84 2.73
CA ARG A 482 -4.58 20.20 2.98
C ARG A 482 -3.61 19.19 2.34
N GLY A 483 -2.42 19.66 1.98
CA GLY A 483 -1.33 18.79 1.53
C GLY A 483 -0.48 18.27 2.71
N CYS A 484 0.00 17.02 2.61
CA CYS A 484 1.03 16.45 3.48
C CYS A 484 2.05 15.64 2.69
N ALA A 485 3.18 15.33 3.34
CA ALA A 485 4.19 14.43 2.78
C ALA A 485 3.74 12.96 2.79
N SER A 486 2.92 12.57 3.77
CA SER A 486 2.27 11.25 3.81
C SER A 486 0.82 11.35 4.31
N GLY A 487 -0.09 10.60 3.68
CA GLY A 487 -1.50 10.54 4.06
C GLY A 487 -1.94 9.09 4.30
N ARG A 488 -2.82 8.88 5.27
CA ARG A 488 -3.48 7.59 5.53
C ARG A 488 -4.98 7.77 5.59
N ILE A 489 -5.70 6.89 4.90
CA ILE A 489 -7.16 6.82 4.98
C ILE A 489 -7.52 5.60 5.80
N ARG A 490 -8.51 5.75 6.66
CA ARG A 490 -9.07 4.65 7.44
C ARG A 490 -10.57 4.67 7.25
N VAL A 491 -11.13 3.51 6.93
CA VAL A 491 -12.57 3.30 6.95
C VAL A 491 -12.88 2.35 8.11
N ARG A 492 -13.93 2.63 8.88
CA ARG A 492 -14.34 1.80 10.02
C ARG A 492 -15.83 1.53 9.93
N THR A 493 -16.23 0.30 10.19
CA THR A 493 -17.65 0.00 10.38
C THR A 493 -18.07 0.47 11.76
N ARG A 494 -19.36 0.77 11.96
CA ARG A 494 -19.90 0.94 13.30
C ARG A 494 -20.48 -0.37 13.84
N PRO A 495 -20.41 -0.59 15.17
CA PRO A 495 -21.17 -1.65 15.81
C PRO A 495 -22.67 -1.32 15.67
N GLU A 496 -23.35 -2.05 14.79
CA GLU A 496 -24.79 -1.88 14.55
C GLU A 496 -25.55 -3.19 14.70
N GLU A 497 -26.81 -3.11 15.08
CA GLU A 497 -27.67 -4.27 15.29
C GLU A 497 -27.94 -4.98 13.96
N ARG A 498 -27.34 -6.16 13.79
CA ARG A 498 -27.49 -7.01 12.61
C ARG A 498 -28.71 -7.91 12.75
N PHE A 499 -29.58 -7.84 11.75
CA PHE A 499 -30.80 -8.62 11.66
C PHE A 499 -30.51 -10.12 11.78
N GLN A 500 -31.19 -10.80 12.71
CA GLN A 500 -31.27 -12.26 12.75
C GLN A 500 -32.63 -12.71 12.22
N TRP A 501 -33.70 -12.24 12.87
CA TRP A 501 -35.07 -12.44 12.43
C TRP A 501 -35.99 -11.38 13.02
N ALA A 502 -37.13 -11.18 12.37
CA ALA A 502 -38.25 -10.41 12.92
C ALA A 502 -39.55 -11.20 12.73
N ARG A 503 -40.45 -11.05 13.69
CA ARG A 503 -41.77 -11.66 13.70
C ARG A 503 -42.82 -10.63 14.07
N ARG A 504 -43.99 -10.82 13.51
CA ARG A 504 -45.19 -10.05 13.83
C ARG A 504 -46.11 -10.93 14.67
N LEU A 505 -46.64 -10.37 15.74
CA LEU A 505 -47.76 -10.92 16.48
C LEU A 505 -48.95 -10.00 16.24
N GLY A 506 -50.06 -10.54 15.77
CA GLY A 506 -51.26 -9.74 15.59
C GLY A 506 -52.31 -10.35 14.67
N GLY A 507 -53.56 -10.11 15.03
CA GLY A 507 -54.75 -10.50 14.29
C GLY A 507 -55.44 -9.29 13.67
N PRO A 508 -56.76 -9.37 13.40
CA PRO A 508 -57.53 -8.21 12.93
C PRO A 508 -57.81 -7.16 14.02
N GLY A 509 -57.56 -7.47 15.30
CA GLY A 509 -57.76 -6.61 16.45
C GLY A 509 -56.59 -5.68 16.76
N THR A 510 -56.39 -5.42 18.05
CA THR A 510 -55.31 -4.57 18.57
C THR A 510 -54.47 -5.40 19.54
N GLU A 511 -53.18 -5.52 19.28
CA GLU A 511 -52.21 -6.11 20.19
C GLU A 511 -51.25 -5.05 20.76
N ASP A 512 -50.84 -5.28 22.00
CA ASP A 512 -49.74 -4.58 22.64
C ASP A 512 -48.75 -5.56 23.26
N VAL A 513 -47.53 -5.08 23.47
CA VAL A 513 -46.49 -5.78 24.21
C VAL A 513 -46.20 -5.07 25.53
N GLY A 514 -46.16 -5.84 26.61
CA GLY A 514 -45.70 -5.41 27.92
C GLY A 514 -44.21 -5.72 28.11
N ALA A 515 -43.76 -6.91 27.70
CA ALA A 515 -42.39 -7.33 27.94
C ALA A 515 -41.87 -8.45 27.01
N VAL A 516 -40.54 -8.58 27.01
CA VAL A 516 -39.79 -9.70 26.43
C VAL A 516 -38.78 -10.24 27.44
N ALA A 517 -38.59 -11.55 27.46
CA ALA A 517 -37.56 -12.23 28.23
C ALA A 517 -36.91 -13.33 27.38
N ALA A 518 -35.61 -13.57 27.55
CA ALA A 518 -34.89 -14.65 26.89
C ALA A 518 -34.16 -15.50 27.91
N VAL A 519 -34.12 -16.82 27.73
CA VAL A 519 -33.25 -17.68 28.54
C VAL A 519 -31.78 -17.40 28.20
N ALA A 520 -30.87 -17.75 29.11
CA ALA A 520 -29.47 -17.32 29.01
C ALA A 520 -28.79 -17.81 27.71
N ASP A 521 -29.14 -19.00 27.23
CA ASP A 521 -28.61 -19.58 25.99
C ASP A 521 -29.35 -19.14 24.71
N GLY A 522 -30.38 -18.31 24.84
CA GLY A 522 -31.19 -17.82 23.72
C GLY A 522 -32.03 -18.89 23.01
N SER A 523 -32.15 -20.10 23.59
CA SER A 523 -32.93 -21.21 23.01
C SER A 523 -34.42 -20.92 22.98
N ARG A 524 -34.90 -20.14 23.95
CA ARG A 524 -36.29 -19.73 24.13
C ARG A 524 -36.43 -18.24 24.42
N VAL A 525 -37.44 -17.63 23.82
CA VAL A 525 -37.78 -16.22 24.01
C VAL A 525 -39.26 -16.13 24.31
N PHE A 526 -39.62 -15.36 25.33
CA PHE A 526 -40.99 -15.17 25.77
C PHE A 526 -41.39 -13.71 25.53
N VAL A 527 -42.54 -13.50 24.91
CA VAL A 527 -43.11 -12.17 24.68
C VAL A 527 -44.49 -12.13 25.32
N GLY A 528 -44.72 -11.15 26.18
CA GLY A 528 -45.93 -11.00 26.96
C GLY A 528 -46.61 -9.66 26.69
N GLY A 529 -47.93 -9.67 26.66
CA GLY A 529 -48.70 -8.46 26.42
C GLY A 529 -50.20 -8.68 26.57
N TRP A 530 -50.99 -7.90 25.85
CA TRP A 530 -52.44 -8.00 25.84
C TRP A 530 -53.02 -7.69 24.45
N HIS A 531 -54.24 -8.15 24.21
CA HIS A 531 -54.98 -7.88 22.98
C HIS A 531 -56.40 -7.40 23.27
N VAL A 532 -56.95 -6.58 22.38
CA VAL A 532 -58.35 -6.13 22.37
C VAL A 532 -58.99 -6.62 21.08
N GLY A 533 -60.17 -7.24 21.19
CA GLY A 533 -60.83 -7.89 20.07
C GLY A 533 -60.16 -9.20 19.66
N GLN A 534 -60.35 -9.58 18.40
CA GLN A 534 -59.83 -10.83 17.84
C GLN A 534 -58.33 -10.76 17.57
N THR A 535 -57.59 -11.75 18.04
CA THR A 535 -56.14 -11.88 17.82
C THR A 535 -55.77 -13.22 17.19
N GLU A 536 -54.66 -13.23 16.47
CA GLU A 536 -54.02 -14.43 15.93
C GLU A 536 -52.50 -14.33 16.18
N ILE A 537 -51.99 -15.20 17.04
CA ILE A 537 -50.57 -15.27 17.40
C ILE A 537 -50.08 -16.67 17.01
N GLY A 538 -49.29 -16.76 15.93
CA GLY A 538 -48.98 -18.03 15.31
C GLY A 538 -50.26 -18.70 14.79
N THR A 539 -50.58 -19.90 15.28
CA THR A 539 -51.84 -20.59 14.98
C THR A 539 -52.88 -20.45 16.09
N ALA A 540 -52.54 -19.80 17.20
CA ALA A 540 -53.42 -19.65 18.35
C ALA A 540 -54.30 -18.40 18.19
N THR A 541 -55.59 -18.53 18.52
CA THR A 541 -56.57 -17.45 18.40
C THR A 541 -57.25 -17.16 19.74
N SER A 542 -57.63 -15.90 19.94
CA SER A 542 -58.40 -15.45 21.11
C SER A 542 -59.26 -14.24 20.72
N ASN A 543 -60.27 -13.92 21.53
CA ASN A 543 -61.15 -12.79 21.29
C ASN A 543 -61.59 -12.15 22.62
N ALA A 544 -61.17 -10.91 22.85
CA ALA A 544 -61.55 -10.10 24.01
C ALA A 544 -62.63 -9.09 23.60
N PRO A 545 -63.93 -9.38 23.83
CA PRO A 545 -65.04 -8.52 23.39
C PRO A 545 -65.19 -7.26 24.26
N PHE A 546 -66.12 -6.38 23.87
CA PHE A 546 -66.52 -5.18 24.64
C PHE A 546 -65.40 -4.16 24.90
N ASN A 547 -64.40 -4.09 24.01
CA ASN A 547 -63.24 -3.21 24.15
C ASN A 547 -62.43 -3.46 25.45
N ALA A 548 -62.54 -4.68 25.98
CA ALA A 548 -61.74 -5.18 27.09
C ALA A 548 -60.46 -5.85 26.56
N SER A 549 -59.51 -6.15 27.44
CA SER A 549 -58.24 -6.79 27.04
C SER A 549 -58.05 -8.17 27.68
N ASP A 550 -57.59 -9.14 26.89
CA ASP A 550 -57.06 -10.40 27.41
C ASP A 550 -55.52 -10.42 27.28
N GLY A 551 -54.84 -11.02 28.25
CA GLY A 551 -53.39 -11.14 28.24
C GLY A 551 -52.89 -12.30 27.37
N TYR A 552 -51.62 -12.28 26.98
CA TYR A 552 -50.97 -13.41 26.32
C TYR A 552 -49.50 -13.53 26.71
N VAL A 553 -48.96 -14.75 26.60
CA VAL A 553 -47.53 -15.05 26.53
C VAL A 553 -47.28 -15.96 25.34
N ALA A 554 -46.43 -15.50 24.41
CA ALA A 554 -45.96 -16.26 23.27
C ALA A 554 -44.52 -16.71 23.50
N GLU A 555 -44.25 -17.98 23.26
CA GLU A 555 -42.92 -18.58 23.30
C GLU A 555 -42.38 -18.77 21.88
N PHE A 556 -41.12 -18.42 21.69
CA PHE A 556 -40.39 -18.56 20.45
C PHE A 556 -39.16 -19.44 20.65
N ALA A 557 -38.87 -20.28 19.68
CA ALA A 557 -37.56 -20.91 19.52
C ALA A 557 -36.50 -19.90 19.08
N ALA A 558 -35.22 -20.28 19.17
CA ALA A 558 -34.08 -19.46 18.81
C ALA A 558 -34.12 -18.85 17.39
N ASP A 559 -34.80 -19.51 16.45
CA ASP A 559 -34.98 -19.13 15.05
C ASP A 559 -36.19 -18.20 14.80
N GLY A 560 -36.93 -17.86 15.86
CA GLY A 560 -38.12 -17.03 15.82
C GLY A 560 -39.39 -17.81 15.45
N THR A 561 -39.38 -19.13 15.44
CA THR A 561 -40.60 -19.94 15.30
C THR A 561 -41.41 -19.88 16.60
N ILE A 562 -42.70 -19.57 16.52
CA ILE A 562 -43.60 -19.60 17.69
C ILE A 562 -43.85 -21.06 18.05
N THR A 563 -43.45 -21.47 19.25
CA THR A 563 -43.58 -22.85 19.74
C THR A 563 -44.83 -23.03 20.60
N ASN A 564 -45.22 -21.99 21.34
CA ASN A 564 -46.39 -22.05 22.22
C ASN A 564 -47.00 -20.65 22.42
N VAL A 565 -48.30 -20.59 22.67
CA VAL A 565 -49.02 -19.36 23.05
C VAL A 565 -50.02 -19.70 24.14
N THR A 566 -49.92 -19.01 25.28
CA THR A 566 -50.86 -19.14 26.39
C THR A 566 -51.60 -17.82 26.57
N PHE A 567 -52.93 -17.86 26.55
CA PHE A 567 -53.77 -16.68 26.81
C PHE A 567 -54.18 -16.60 28.28
N LEU A 568 -54.16 -15.38 28.82
CA LEU A 568 -54.78 -15.00 30.09
C LEU A 568 -56.15 -14.41 29.78
N ARG A 569 -57.19 -15.21 29.99
CA ARG A 569 -58.57 -14.91 29.62
C ARG A 569 -59.41 -14.62 30.85
N GLY A 570 -60.02 -13.46 30.88
CA GLY A 570 -60.98 -13.10 31.92
C GLY A 570 -62.43 -13.39 31.55
N VAL A 571 -63.33 -12.97 32.43
CA VAL A 571 -64.76 -12.92 32.13
C VAL A 571 -65.05 -11.79 31.12
N PRO A 572 -66.09 -11.89 30.27
CA PRO A 572 -66.33 -10.87 29.26
C PRO A 572 -66.45 -9.46 29.84
N GLY A 573 -65.60 -8.54 29.39
CA GLY A 573 -65.58 -7.14 29.84
C GLY A 573 -64.50 -6.79 30.87
N SER A 574 -63.73 -7.76 31.39
CA SER A 574 -62.59 -7.51 32.26
C SER A 574 -61.30 -7.21 31.48
N ASN A 575 -60.35 -6.51 32.12
CA ASN A 575 -59.04 -6.25 31.55
C ASN A 575 -57.96 -7.09 32.25
N GLU A 576 -57.40 -8.02 31.49
CA GLU A 576 -56.29 -8.89 31.85
C GLU A 576 -55.04 -8.47 31.07
N ARG A 577 -53.91 -8.30 31.76
CA ARG A 577 -52.65 -7.92 31.11
C ARG A 577 -51.46 -8.65 31.68
N VAL A 578 -50.60 -9.11 30.79
CA VAL A 578 -49.22 -9.50 31.12
C VAL A 578 -48.34 -8.26 30.92
N VAL A 579 -47.71 -7.81 32.00
CA VAL A 579 -46.97 -6.55 32.02
C VAL A 579 -45.46 -6.77 32.00
N SER A 580 -44.97 -7.78 32.71
CA SER A 580 -43.53 -8.08 32.75
C SER A 580 -43.23 -9.58 32.71
N LEU A 581 -42.10 -9.90 32.08
CA LEU A 581 -41.53 -11.23 31.97
C LEU A 581 -40.04 -11.16 32.36
N ARG A 582 -39.54 -12.15 33.10
CA ARG A 582 -38.09 -12.34 33.33
C ARG A 582 -37.76 -13.82 33.45
N THR A 583 -36.52 -14.16 33.13
CA THR A 583 -35.94 -15.50 33.29
C THR A 583 -34.86 -15.47 34.38
N ASP A 584 -34.86 -16.46 35.28
CA ASP A 584 -33.78 -16.61 36.25
C ASP A 584 -32.58 -17.39 35.67
N ARG A 585 -31.50 -17.50 36.47
CA ARG A 585 -30.29 -18.25 36.10
C ARG A 585 -30.52 -19.76 35.91
N SER A 586 -31.68 -20.28 36.30
CA SER A 586 -32.08 -21.68 36.13
C SER A 586 -33.14 -21.82 35.04
N ASP A 587 -33.28 -20.82 34.17
CA ASP A 587 -34.22 -20.76 33.05
C ASP A 587 -35.70 -20.88 33.45
N ASN A 588 -36.04 -20.60 34.73
CA ASN A 588 -37.42 -20.47 35.16
C ASN A 588 -37.99 -19.15 34.64
N LEU A 589 -39.24 -19.17 34.19
CA LEU A 589 -39.96 -17.99 33.70
C LEU A 589 -40.80 -17.37 34.82
N TYR A 590 -40.62 -16.07 35.03
CA TYR A 590 -41.44 -15.24 35.89
C TYR A 590 -42.41 -14.43 35.04
N ILE A 591 -43.70 -14.53 35.36
CA ILE A 591 -44.76 -13.82 34.66
C ILE A 591 -45.50 -12.93 35.66
N ALA A 592 -45.56 -11.64 35.37
CA ALA A 592 -46.24 -10.66 36.20
C ALA A 592 -47.26 -9.86 35.41
N GLY A 593 -48.41 -9.62 36.03
CA GLY A 593 -49.52 -8.93 35.40
C GLY A 593 -50.65 -8.63 36.37
N TYR A 594 -51.80 -8.28 35.82
CA TYR A 594 -53.02 -8.09 36.61
C TYR A 594 -54.25 -8.62 35.88
N ILE A 595 -55.31 -8.84 36.66
CA ILE A 595 -56.64 -9.27 36.21
C ILE A 595 -57.71 -8.35 36.83
N GLU A 596 -58.84 -8.16 36.16
CA GLU A 596 -60.00 -7.42 36.71
C GLU A 596 -61.24 -8.30 36.89
N GLY A 597 -61.14 -9.57 36.52
CA GLY A 597 -62.17 -10.57 36.77
C GLY A 597 -61.56 -11.96 36.96
N GLU A 598 -62.39 -12.90 37.41
CA GLU A 598 -62.01 -14.31 37.45
C GLU A 598 -61.43 -14.75 36.11
N SER A 599 -60.19 -15.25 36.14
CA SER A 599 -59.41 -15.46 34.92
C SER A 599 -58.80 -16.85 34.85
N THR A 600 -58.48 -17.29 33.65
CA THR A 600 -57.71 -18.51 33.36
C THR A 600 -56.47 -18.15 32.57
N PHE A 601 -55.32 -18.68 32.97
CA PHE A 601 -54.08 -18.55 32.23
C PHE A 601 -53.67 -19.91 31.68
N GLY A 602 -54.05 -20.17 30.42
CA GLY A 602 -54.15 -21.54 29.92
C GLY A 602 -55.15 -22.33 30.78
N ASP A 603 -54.75 -23.50 31.27
CA ASP A 603 -55.59 -24.33 32.14
C ASP A 603 -55.56 -23.91 33.62
N ARG A 604 -54.76 -22.89 33.98
CA ARG A 604 -54.56 -22.48 35.38
C ARG A 604 -55.51 -21.36 35.76
N ARG A 605 -56.44 -21.61 36.68
CA ARG A 605 -57.35 -20.56 37.21
C ARG A 605 -56.61 -19.58 38.11
N ILE A 606 -56.89 -18.28 37.98
CA ILE A 606 -56.50 -17.21 38.90
C ILE A 606 -57.77 -16.67 39.55
N THR A 607 -57.90 -16.89 40.85
CA THR A 607 -59.07 -16.47 41.64
C THR A 607 -58.87 -15.06 42.21
N MET A 608 -59.94 -14.29 42.26
CA MET A 608 -60.00 -12.95 42.81
C MET A 608 -61.07 -12.88 43.91
N PRO A 609 -60.79 -12.27 45.08
CA PRO A 609 -61.84 -11.99 46.07
C PRO A 609 -62.96 -11.14 45.46
N GLU A 610 -64.23 -11.43 45.80
CA GLU A 610 -65.41 -10.80 45.17
C GLU A 610 -65.45 -9.27 45.27
N THR A 611 -64.80 -8.68 46.27
CA THR A 611 -64.78 -7.23 46.50
C THR A 611 -63.66 -6.52 45.75
N ASP A 612 -62.63 -7.24 45.30
CA ASP A 612 -61.46 -6.63 44.65
C ASP A 612 -61.82 -6.16 43.24
N ARG A 613 -61.21 -5.05 42.80
CA ARG A 613 -61.43 -4.48 41.46
C ARG A 613 -60.37 -4.90 40.46
N ARG A 614 -59.12 -4.99 40.93
CA ARG A 614 -57.97 -5.38 40.13
C ARG A 614 -56.95 -6.08 41.02
N VAL A 615 -56.53 -7.28 40.61
CA VAL A 615 -55.60 -8.14 41.35
C VAL A 615 -54.33 -8.34 40.55
N GLY A 616 -53.20 -8.10 41.20
CA GLY A 616 -51.88 -8.40 40.64
C GLY A 616 -51.57 -9.89 40.79
N PHE A 617 -50.78 -10.45 39.88
CA PHE A 617 -50.28 -11.81 40.03
C PHE A 617 -48.81 -11.89 39.64
N LEU A 618 -48.14 -12.89 40.22
CA LEU A 618 -46.79 -13.31 39.90
C LEU A 618 -46.74 -14.84 39.88
N GLU A 619 -46.38 -15.41 38.74
CA GLU A 619 -46.13 -16.85 38.57
C GLU A 619 -44.65 -17.12 38.33
N LYS A 620 -44.13 -18.17 38.96
CA LYS A 620 -42.85 -18.80 38.59
C LYS A 620 -43.13 -20.15 37.92
N LEU A 621 -42.68 -20.31 36.68
CA LEU A 621 -42.78 -21.55 35.92
C LEU A 621 -41.40 -22.20 35.76
N SER A 622 -41.35 -23.53 35.81
CA SER A 622 -40.14 -24.30 35.48
C SER A 622 -39.77 -24.14 34.00
N PRO A 623 -38.55 -24.54 33.59
CA PRO A 623 -38.18 -24.56 32.18
C PRO A 623 -39.15 -25.38 31.33
N GLU A 624 -39.80 -26.40 31.88
CA GLU A 624 -40.80 -27.23 31.19
C GLU A 624 -42.21 -26.60 31.17
N GLY A 625 -42.38 -25.39 31.71
CA GLY A 625 -43.66 -24.69 31.78
C GLY A 625 -44.56 -25.13 32.94
N THR A 626 -44.04 -25.89 33.91
CA THR A 626 -44.81 -26.32 35.09
C THR A 626 -44.86 -25.20 36.14
N LEU A 627 -46.03 -24.92 36.71
CA LEU A 627 -46.16 -23.92 37.79
C LEU A 627 -45.42 -24.39 39.04
N ILE A 628 -44.41 -23.64 39.47
CA ILE A 628 -43.67 -23.88 40.71
C ILE A 628 -44.45 -23.24 41.87
N TRP A 629 -44.72 -21.94 41.77
CA TRP A 629 -45.54 -21.20 42.72
C TRP A 629 -46.18 -19.97 42.08
N ARG A 630 -47.25 -19.49 42.71
CA ARG A 630 -47.93 -18.22 42.38
C ARG A 630 -48.17 -17.39 43.63
N TYR A 631 -47.94 -16.10 43.54
CA TYR A 631 -48.48 -15.10 44.47
C TYR A 631 -49.52 -14.23 43.78
N THR A 632 -50.55 -13.82 44.51
CA THR A 632 -51.49 -12.78 44.08
C THR A 632 -51.41 -11.60 45.04
N VAL A 633 -51.66 -10.41 44.51
CA VAL A 633 -51.70 -9.15 45.26
C VAL A 633 -53.15 -8.68 45.25
N THR A 634 -53.79 -8.80 46.40
CA THR A 634 -55.26 -8.75 46.62
C THR A 634 -55.60 -7.91 47.84
N GLY A 635 -56.88 -7.76 48.15
CA GLY A 635 -57.37 -7.26 49.44
C GLY A 635 -57.23 -8.31 50.55
N ASN A 636 -57.54 -7.91 51.79
CA ASN A 636 -57.49 -8.81 52.95
C ASN A 636 -58.82 -9.56 53.19
N GLY A 637 -59.87 -9.24 52.41
CA GLY A 637 -61.21 -9.83 52.54
C GLY A 637 -62.20 -9.00 53.37
N PHE A 638 -61.73 -7.94 54.03
CA PHE A 638 -62.57 -6.89 54.64
C PHE A 638 -62.51 -5.60 53.84
N ASP A 639 -61.31 -5.27 53.34
CA ASP A 639 -61.04 -4.15 52.47
C ASP A 639 -60.64 -4.69 51.09
N ASP A 640 -61.19 -4.09 50.04
CA ASP A 640 -60.90 -4.42 48.65
C ASP A 640 -59.49 -3.97 48.24
N ALA A 641 -58.98 -4.55 47.16
CA ALA A 641 -57.79 -4.06 46.46
C ALA A 641 -58.11 -3.57 45.04
N ASP A 642 -57.39 -2.52 44.65
CA ASP A 642 -57.28 -2.07 43.27
C ASP A 642 -55.81 -1.81 42.97
N VAL A 643 -55.10 -2.83 42.48
CA VAL A 643 -53.65 -2.79 42.28
C VAL A 643 -53.27 -2.81 40.80
N ASP A 644 -52.37 -1.90 40.44
CA ASP A 644 -51.63 -1.92 39.19
C ASP A 644 -50.25 -2.51 39.41
N LEU A 645 -49.82 -3.40 38.52
CA LEU A 645 -48.44 -3.90 38.46
C LEU A 645 -47.74 -3.21 37.28
N THR A 646 -46.59 -2.59 37.54
CA THR A 646 -45.85 -1.82 36.54
C THR A 646 -44.63 -2.54 36.00
N THR A 647 -43.90 -3.28 36.86
CA THR A 647 -42.74 -4.06 36.43
C THR A 647 -42.46 -5.24 37.35
N LEU A 648 -41.60 -6.12 36.84
CA LEU A 648 -40.94 -7.18 37.58
C LEU A 648 -39.45 -7.09 37.30
N ASP A 649 -38.65 -7.11 38.36
CA ASP A 649 -37.19 -7.12 38.31
C ASP A 649 -36.64 -8.37 39.00
N LEU A 650 -35.53 -8.88 38.47
CA LEU A 650 -34.69 -9.88 39.12
C LEU A 650 -33.37 -9.21 39.48
N ARG A 651 -33.03 -9.15 40.76
CA ARG A 651 -31.81 -8.50 41.26
C ARG A 651 -31.07 -9.42 42.21
N ASP A 652 -29.77 -9.21 42.38
CA ASP A 652 -29.00 -9.94 43.39
C ASP A 652 -29.08 -9.23 44.75
N ASP A 653 -29.26 -10.00 45.82
CA ASP A 653 -29.07 -9.51 47.19
C ASP A 653 -27.58 -9.31 47.52
N ALA A 654 -27.29 -8.79 48.71
CA ALA A 654 -25.91 -8.57 49.17
C ALA A 654 -25.06 -9.86 49.24
N ALA A 655 -25.68 -11.03 49.22
CA ALA A 655 -25.03 -12.34 49.21
C ALA A 655 -24.97 -12.98 47.80
N GLY A 656 -25.39 -12.26 46.76
CA GLY A 656 -25.39 -12.74 45.36
C GLY A 656 -26.53 -13.71 45.02
N ARG A 657 -27.56 -13.81 45.87
CA ARG A 657 -28.75 -14.63 45.60
C ARG A 657 -29.79 -13.81 44.87
N GLN A 658 -30.46 -14.41 43.91
CA GLN A 658 -31.46 -13.73 43.09
C GLN A 658 -32.76 -13.50 43.88
N GLU A 659 -33.15 -12.24 44.02
CA GLU A 659 -34.44 -11.79 44.54
C GLU A 659 -35.36 -11.38 43.39
N VAL A 660 -36.65 -11.65 43.56
CA VAL A 660 -37.71 -11.23 42.64
C VAL A 660 -38.41 -10.03 43.25
N VAL A 661 -38.57 -8.96 42.48
CA VAL A 661 -39.26 -7.76 42.95
C VAL A 661 -40.34 -7.40 41.96
N ILE A 662 -41.59 -7.38 42.41
CA ILE A 662 -42.70 -6.79 41.64
C ILE A 662 -43.04 -5.44 42.24
N ILE A 663 -43.32 -4.48 41.36
CA ILE A 663 -43.56 -3.09 41.73
C ILE A 663 -44.85 -2.64 41.06
N GLY A 664 -45.59 -1.78 41.75
CA GLY A 664 -46.88 -1.32 41.30
C GLY A 664 -47.38 -0.11 42.05
N THR A 665 -48.64 0.25 41.78
CA THR A 665 -49.39 1.23 42.58
C THR A 665 -50.72 0.65 43.01
N GLY A 666 -51.27 1.06 44.15
CA GLY A 666 -52.51 0.47 44.65
C GLY A 666 -53.27 1.38 45.60
N LEU A 667 -54.54 1.05 45.80
CA LEU A 667 -55.46 1.68 46.76
C LEU A 667 -55.88 0.69 47.85
N ASN A 668 -56.49 1.23 48.91
CA ASN A 668 -57.18 0.47 49.97
C ASN A 668 -56.23 -0.47 50.72
N THR A 669 -56.40 -1.79 50.67
CA THR A 669 -55.48 -2.73 51.32
C THR A 669 -54.74 -3.53 50.27
N ILE A 670 -53.43 -3.69 50.48
CA ILE A 670 -52.58 -4.53 49.63
C ILE A 670 -52.11 -5.70 50.48
N ALA A 671 -52.49 -6.90 50.09
CA ALA A 671 -52.13 -8.15 50.75
C ALA A 671 -51.58 -9.14 49.71
N VAL A 672 -50.44 -9.77 50.04
CA VAL A 672 -49.84 -10.80 49.19
C VAL A 672 -50.32 -12.16 49.64
N ARG A 673 -50.95 -12.93 48.76
CA ARG A 673 -51.43 -14.28 49.03
C ARG A 673 -50.62 -15.30 48.29
N SER A 674 -50.33 -16.42 48.96
CA SER A 674 -49.75 -17.61 48.34
C SER A 674 -50.75 -18.30 47.43
N THR A 675 -50.29 -19.31 46.68
CA THR A 675 -51.14 -20.14 45.80
C THR A 675 -52.29 -20.83 46.54
N GLN A 676 -52.12 -21.08 47.84
CA GLN A 676 -53.15 -21.67 48.70
C GLN A 676 -54.16 -20.64 49.24
N GLY A 677 -54.05 -19.36 48.85
CA GLY A 677 -54.93 -18.28 49.28
C GLY A 677 -54.58 -17.66 50.65
N VAL A 678 -53.50 -18.13 51.30
CA VAL A 678 -53.05 -17.66 52.61
C VAL A 678 -52.30 -16.33 52.47
N ILE A 679 -52.75 -15.29 53.18
CA ILE A 679 -52.05 -13.99 53.29
C ILE A 679 -50.68 -14.23 53.92
N GLN A 680 -49.63 -13.79 53.23
CA GLN A 680 -48.23 -13.87 53.67
C GLN A 680 -47.76 -12.55 54.29
N ASP A 681 -48.23 -11.43 53.76
CA ASP A 681 -47.92 -10.08 54.22
C ASP A 681 -49.03 -9.12 53.78
N GLU A 682 -49.29 -8.06 54.53
CA GLU A 682 -50.31 -7.05 54.20
C GLU A 682 -49.95 -5.65 54.70
N VAL A 683 -50.43 -4.63 54.00
CA VAL A 683 -50.31 -3.23 54.38
C VAL A 683 -51.59 -2.49 54.02
N ARG A 684 -52.10 -1.71 54.99
CA ARG A 684 -53.19 -0.76 54.73
C ARG A 684 -52.63 0.48 54.06
N THR A 685 -53.26 0.89 52.97
CA THR A 685 -52.87 2.04 52.16
C THR A 685 -53.94 3.12 52.18
N ASN A 686 -53.73 4.21 51.43
CA ASN A 686 -54.70 5.29 51.35
C ASN A 686 -55.86 4.90 50.40
N PRO A 687 -57.13 5.05 50.82
CA PRO A 687 -58.27 4.67 49.97
C PRO A 687 -58.56 5.64 48.82
N PHE A 688 -57.94 6.83 48.81
CA PHE A 688 -58.20 7.89 47.83
C PHE A 688 -56.99 8.20 46.93
N ILE A 689 -55.79 7.77 47.30
CA ILE A 689 -54.54 8.11 46.60
C ILE A 689 -53.77 6.82 46.32
N ARG A 690 -53.54 6.51 45.04
CA ARG A 690 -52.72 5.36 44.65
C ARG A 690 -51.31 5.55 45.16
N ILE A 691 -50.84 4.64 46.01
CA ILE A 691 -49.48 4.67 46.52
C ILE A 691 -48.62 3.59 45.86
N PRO A 692 -47.32 3.85 45.66
CA PRO A 692 -46.38 2.82 45.22
C PRO A 692 -46.32 1.67 46.23
N TRP A 693 -46.17 0.46 45.72
CA TRP A 693 -45.91 -0.73 46.52
C TRP A 693 -44.89 -1.61 45.81
N SER A 694 -44.20 -2.43 46.58
CA SER A 694 -43.30 -3.45 46.07
C SER A 694 -43.38 -4.72 46.91
N VAL A 695 -43.34 -5.87 46.25
CA VAL A 695 -43.18 -7.17 46.92
C VAL A 695 -41.82 -7.73 46.53
N THR A 696 -40.98 -7.97 47.53
CA THR A 696 -39.69 -8.65 47.35
C THR A 696 -39.81 -10.10 47.81
N ILE A 697 -39.49 -11.04 46.94
CA ILE A 697 -39.41 -12.47 47.25
C ILE A 697 -37.93 -12.84 47.28
N GLY A 698 -37.43 -13.12 48.49
CA GLY A 698 -36.04 -13.54 48.70
C GLY A 698 -35.85 -15.04 48.48
N ALA A 699 -34.62 -15.52 48.69
CA ALA A 699 -34.26 -16.93 48.57
C ALA A 699 -35.01 -17.89 49.53
N ASP A 700 -35.72 -17.35 50.53
CA ASP A 700 -36.60 -18.10 51.43
C ASP A 700 -38.01 -18.33 50.86
N ASP A 701 -38.27 -17.90 49.61
CA ASP A 701 -39.58 -17.92 48.94
C ASP A 701 -40.68 -17.26 49.80
N ARG A 702 -40.32 -16.25 50.61
CA ARG A 702 -41.29 -15.47 51.39
C ARG A 702 -41.41 -14.07 50.81
N PRO A 703 -42.64 -13.65 50.44
CA PRO A 703 -42.87 -12.29 50.00
C PRO A 703 -42.77 -11.32 51.18
N ARG A 704 -42.17 -10.17 50.95
CA ARG A 704 -42.11 -9.04 51.88
C ARG A 704 -42.68 -7.82 51.18
N LEU A 705 -43.76 -7.27 51.72
CA LEU A 705 -44.49 -6.15 51.14
C LEU A 705 -44.01 -4.83 51.75
N GLN A 706 -43.83 -3.83 50.90
CA GLN A 706 -43.55 -2.45 51.29
C GLN A 706 -44.46 -1.52 50.49
N ALA A 707 -44.92 -0.44 51.11
CA ALA A 707 -45.75 0.57 50.46
C ALA A 707 -45.34 2.00 50.86
N GLY A 708 -45.66 2.96 49.99
CA GLY A 708 -45.29 4.36 50.15
C GLY A 708 -43.96 4.71 49.48
N THR A 709 -43.29 5.76 49.95
CA THR A 709 -42.03 6.27 49.36
C THR A 709 -40.85 5.31 49.48
N ASP A 710 -40.94 4.37 50.40
CA ASP A 710 -39.89 3.39 50.70
C ASP A 710 -40.01 2.13 49.83
N ALA A 711 -41.08 2.02 49.02
CA ALA A 711 -41.22 0.93 48.05
C ALA A 711 -40.06 0.96 47.03
N ALA A 712 -39.59 -0.22 46.64
CA ALA A 712 -38.51 -0.35 45.67
C ALA A 712 -38.85 0.42 44.38
N ARG A 713 -37.86 1.14 43.86
CA ARG A 713 -37.99 1.82 42.56
C ARG A 713 -37.81 0.81 41.44
N PRO A 714 -38.57 0.95 40.33
CA PRO A 714 -38.39 0.10 39.17
C PRO A 714 -36.97 0.25 38.61
N SER A 715 -36.42 -0.84 38.07
CA SER A 715 -35.20 -0.77 37.25
C SER A 715 -35.36 0.25 36.11
N ALA A 716 -34.25 0.81 35.66
CA ALA A 716 -34.22 1.63 34.46
C ALA A 716 -34.35 0.81 33.17
N ASP A 717 -34.32 -0.53 33.27
CA ASP A 717 -34.42 -1.44 32.14
C ASP A 717 -35.82 -1.38 31.50
N ASP A 718 -35.87 -1.16 30.17
CA ASP A 718 -37.14 -1.25 29.43
C ASP A 718 -37.56 -2.72 29.37
N PRO A 719 -38.74 -3.11 29.90
CA PRO A 719 -39.19 -4.49 29.87
C PRO A 719 -39.37 -5.05 28.45
N ARG A 720 -39.39 -4.19 27.41
CA ARG A 720 -39.52 -4.55 26.00
C ARG A 720 -38.19 -4.74 25.28
N ASP A 721 -37.07 -4.64 25.98
CA ASP A 721 -35.71 -4.83 25.47
C ASP A 721 -34.90 -5.74 26.41
N THR A 722 -34.32 -6.80 25.87
CA THR A 722 -33.49 -7.72 26.65
C THR A 722 -32.35 -8.30 25.83
N ARG A 723 -31.35 -8.86 26.51
CA ARG A 723 -30.23 -9.57 25.89
C ARG A 723 -30.04 -10.94 26.54
N ASP A 724 -29.70 -11.93 25.73
CA ASP A 724 -29.23 -13.23 26.23
C ASP A 724 -27.73 -13.18 26.57
N ALA A 725 -27.21 -14.25 27.19
CA ALA A 725 -25.79 -14.33 27.55
C ALA A 725 -24.87 -14.50 26.32
N LEU A 726 -25.44 -14.80 25.15
CA LEU A 726 -24.73 -14.86 23.87
C LEU A 726 -24.61 -13.47 23.21
N GLY A 727 -25.23 -12.44 23.79
CA GLY A 727 -25.18 -11.06 23.32
C GLY A 727 -26.21 -10.71 22.25
N PHE A 728 -27.13 -11.63 21.90
CA PHE A 728 -28.25 -11.29 21.03
C PHE A 728 -29.23 -10.39 21.79
N ARG A 729 -29.71 -9.36 21.10
CA ARG A 729 -30.74 -8.45 21.58
C ARG A 729 -32.10 -8.89 21.08
N TYR A 730 -33.09 -8.79 21.94
CA TYR A 730 -34.49 -9.00 21.63
C TYR A 730 -35.25 -7.72 21.97
N ILE A 731 -35.80 -7.06 20.94
CA ILE A 731 -36.59 -5.85 21.12
C ILE A 731 -38.02 -6.09 20.62
N THR A 732 -38.97 -5.55 21.37
CA THR A 732 -40.38 -5.61 21.04
C THR A 732 -41.01 -4.22 20.99
N THR A 733 -41.97 -4.02 20.09
CA THR A 733 -42.72 -2.76 20.02
C THR A 733 -44.10 -2.97 19.42
N SER A 734 -45.09 -2.22 19.90
CA SER A 734 -46.39 -2.13 19.25
C SER A 734 -46.34 -1.12 18.09
N TYR A 735 -46.95 -1.41 16.94
CA TYR A 735 -46.91 -0.54 15.77
C TYR A 735 -48.21 -0.55 14.95
N GLN A 736 -48.47 0.57 14.27
CA GLN A 736 -49.57 0.74 13.32
C GLN A 736 -49.02 1.02 11.91
N GLY A 737 -49.62 0.44 10.88
CA GLY A 737 -49.12 0.54 9.50
C GLY A 737 -47.81 -0.20 9.27
N ARG A 738 -46.93 0.34 8.42
CA ARG A 738 -45.62 -0.26 8.12
C ARG A 738 -44.60 0.11 9.20
N TYR A 739 -43.97 -0.88 9.82
CA TYR A 739 -42.87 -0.68 10.75
C TYR A 739 -41.53 -1.04 10.10
N ASN A 740 -40.59 -0.10 10.12
CA ASN A 740 -39.21 -0.34 9.68
C ASN A 740 -38.35 -0.69 10.90
N VAL A 741 -37.86 -1.92 10.93
CA VAL A 741 -37.05 -2.43 12.03
C VAL A 741 -35.66 -1.75 11.99
N PRO A 742 -35.18 -1.19 13.11
CA PRO A 742 -33.89 -0.49 13.17
C PRO A 742 -32.71 -1.47 13.25
N VAL A 743 -32.51 -2.27 12.20
CA VAL A 743 -31.49 -3.31 12.07
C VAL A 743 -30.91 -3.35 10.66
N ILE A 744 -29.79 -4.06 10.50
CA ILE A 744 -29.09 -4.21 9.23
C ILE A 744 -29.07 -5.67 8.73
N PRO A 745 -29.48 -5.96 7.48
CA PRO A 745 -30.18 -5.04 6.56
C PRO A 745 -31.56 -4.64 7.10
N PRO A 746 -32.12 -3.49 6.67
CA PRO A 746 -33.43 -3.04 7.13
C PRO A 746 -34.52 -4.01 6.68
N VAL A 747 -35.43 -4.33 7.59
CA VAL A 747 -36.60 -5.18 7.33
C VAL A 747 -37.86 -4.39 7.69
N SER A 748 -38.90 -4.55 6.89
CA SER A 748 -40.21 -3.95 7.17
C SER A 748 -41.23 -5.01 7.54
N LEU A 749 -42.04 -4.71 8.54
CA LEU A 749 -43.20 -5.50 8.91
C LEU A 749 -44.46 -4.71 8.58
N GLU A 750 -45.35 -5.33 7.81
CA GLU A 750 -46.68 -4.78 7.53
C GLU A 750 -47.64 -5.19 8.64
N ASN A 751 -48.52 -4.27 9.02
CA ASN A 751 -49.58 -4.52 9.98
C ASN A 751 -50.73 -5.32 9.33
N ARG A 752 -51.36 -6.22 10.09
CA ARG A 752 -52.52 -7.03 9.70
C ARG A 752 -53.85 -6.51 10.28
N GLY A 753 -53.83 -5.97 11.49
CA GLY A 753 -54.99 -5.44 12.21
C GLY A 753 -55.01 -3.92 12.38
N LEU A 754 -55.45 -3.49 13.56
CA LEU A 754 -55.43 -2.08 13.96
C LEU A 754 -54.08 -1.69 14.58
N ARG A 755 -53.44 -2.62 15.29
CA ARG A 755 -52.10 -2.48 15.88
C ARG A 755 -51.55 -3.87 16.14
N ASP A 756 -50.31 -4.09 15.74
CA ASP A 756 -49.62 -5.37 15.89
C ASP A 756 -48.36 -5.18 16.75
N VAL A 757 -47.73 -6.28 17.14
CA VAL A 757 -46.45 -6.30 17.86
C VAL A 757 -45.34 -6.83 16.96
N ALA A 758 -44.24 -6.09 16.89
CA ALA A 758 -42.99 -6.55 16.29
C ALA A 758 -42.12 -7.18 17.37
N VAL A 759 -41.54 -8.34 17.06
CA VAL A 759 -40.54 -9.04 17.87
C VAL A 759 -39.30 -9.23 17.02
N VAL A 760 -38.17 -8.71 17.45
CA VAL A 760 -36.95 -8.62 16.64
C VAL A 760 -35.79 -9.20 17.42
N LYS A 761 -35.08 -10.15 16.82
CA LYS A 761 -33.76 -10.60 17.28
C LYS A 761 -32.67 -9.97 16.41
N SER A 762 -31.70 -9.36 17.06
CA SER A 762 -30.52 -8.80 16.42
C SER A 762 -29.24 -9.16 17.19
N ALA A 763 -28.09 -9.00 16.54
CA ALA A 763 -26.78 -9.14 17.17
C ALA A 763 -25.99 -7.86 16.94
N LEU A 764 -25.35 -7.32 17.96
CA LEU A 764 -24.49 -6.17 17.78
C LEU A 764 -23.30 -6.60 16.90
N GLY A 765 -23.18 -5.98 15.73
CA GLY A 765 -22.02 -6.15 14.85
C GLY A 765 -20.74 -5.73 15.56
N ILE A 766 -19.64 -6.37 15.23
CA ILE A 766 -18.33 -5.99 15.75
C ILE A 766 -17.83 -4.79 14.94
N GLU A 767 -17.33 -3.77 15.64
CA GLU A 767 -16.60 -2.67 15.01
C GLU A 767 -15.37 -3.26 14.31
N THR A 768 -15.21 -2.97 13.03
CA THR A 768 -14.05 -3.41 12.27
C THR A 768 -13.40 -2.22 11.63
N GLU A 769 -12.10 -2.07 11.86
CA GLU A 769 -11.29 -1.09 11.17
C GLU A 769 -10.76 -1.68 9.86
N ASP A 770 -10.34 -0.79 8.98
CA ASP A 770 -9.62 -1.13 7.76
C ASP A 770 -8.39 -2.00 8.06
N VAL A 771 -8.18 -3.02 7.22
CA VAL A 771 -7.08 -3.99 7.31
C VAL A 771 -6.18 -4.00 6.07
N SER A 772 -6.39 -3.07 5.11
CA SER A 772 -5.49 -2.89 3.98
C SER A 772 -4.15 -2.24 4.33
#